data_AF-A0A1V2LRA5-F1
#
_entry.id   AF-A0A1V2LRA5-F1
#
_cell.length_a   1.000
_cell.length_b   1.000
_cell.length_c   1.000
_cell.angle_alpha   90.00
_cell.angle_beta   90.00
_cell.angle_gamma   90.00
#
_symmetry.space_group_name_H-M   'P 1'
#
loop_
_entity.id
_entity.type
_entity.pdbx_description
1 polymer ?
#
loop_
_entity_poly.entity_id
_entity_poly.type
_entity_poly.pdbx_seq_one_letter_code
_entity_poly.pdbx_strand_id
1 'polypeptide(L)'
;MSTNNWADAGAALPEPEVIDNNDGTKTVISYKYNDQKKKVKVTQRIKFVKTTETINTAVARRMKWAKFGLEKENENKGPDFTTTTVTEAVKYVLPHMRAGAKPIVPASEVPALRVTNLNAAIDRDMLRMIVSKYAEGEPVERVSILRNRDTGEPIGVAFVNMTTMRGAELVKDALDGKGLMNMIISTQVQAQGQARKVPDSVKELTSIDPWLEPFTEELAYRRSVADKWLDTLTSNEGGILKFADSYKYMGIHVNKDNSITYNEYAPNATAACLIGDFNNWEHDVTPMVKDSMGHFTVTIPPHKDGKPAIEHNSRVKILLTLPSGEKVARLPAYIHRATQPPKEYNNPSYEARFWNPTDKYIFQHKRPKLPKSLKIYEAHVGISTPDPKIGTYNEFTDNVLPVIKDLGYNTIQLMSIMEHAYYASFGYQITSFFAVSSRFGTPEDLKRLIDTAHGLGLRVLLDVVHSHASKNVEDGLNMFDGTDYCYFHSGGKGQHDQWDSRLFNYGNYETLRFLLSNLKYFLDEFSFDGFRFDGITSMLYTHHGIGSGFSGDYNEYLSPFAPVDKEALAYMMLANDLCVQYSKTNDCTITTIAEDVSGYPTLCRPRSHGGVGFDYRLAMSIPDMWIKILKHKSDEDWDMGGITHTLANRRYGEKCVAYCESHDQALVGDKTLAFWLMDAEMYTNMSVLSPLTPVIERGIQLHKMIRLITNALGGEAYLNFEGNEFGHPEWLDFPREGNAESYHYARRQFNLIKDDLLRYKFLYAFDKAMNETETKFTWLNTQPAYVSLKHEGDKVIAFERANKVFIFNFHPTNSYVSYRIGVDVPGTYRIILNTNRVEYGGHNLIDEGKSVFFTNPLAWNNRSNHIEVYLPARTAIVLASESEIEQSGN
;
A
#
# COMPACT_ATOMS: atom_id res chain seq x y z
N MET A 1 81.89 -7.65 -6.70
CA MET A 1 81.71 -8.28 -5.37
C MET A 1 80.61 -7.48 -4.67
N SER A 2 79.47 -7.98 -4.23
CA SER A 2 78.98 -9.36 -4.03
C SER A 2 77.45 -9.34 -4.12
N THR A 3 76.90 -10.24 -4.96
CA THR A 3 75.65 -11.01 -4.79
C THR A 3 74.47 -10.38 -4.02
N ASN A 4 73.46 -9.96 -4.79
CA ASN A 4 72.07 -9.89 -4.37
C ASN A 4 71.56 -11.30 -4.02
N ASN A 5 71.20 -11.54 -2.75
CA ASN A 5 70.37 -12.68 -2.36
C ASN A 5 68.91 -12.24 -2.27
N TRP A 6 68.16 -12.54 -3.32
CA TRP A 6 66.70 -12.62 -3.32
C TRP A 6 66.28 -13.98 -2.74
N ALA A 7 66.20 -14.07 -1.42
CA ALA A 7 65.54 -15.18 -0.75
C ALA A 7 64.57 -14.62 0.29
N ASP A 8 63.37 -15.18 0.35
CA ASP A 8 62.28 -14.94 1.31
C ASP A 8 61.19 -13.89 0.99
N ALA A 9 60.90 -13.65 -0.30
CA ALA A 9 59.62 -13.09 -0.72
C ALA A 9 58.74 -14.18 -1.36
N GLY A 10 58.38 -15.20 -0.58
CA GLY A 10 57.58 -16.33 -1.09
C GLY A 10 57.29 -17.47 -0.11
N ALA A 11 57.62 -17.33 1.18
CA ALA A 11 57.28 -18.35 2.17
C ALA A 11 55.79 -18.25 2.54
N ALA A 12 55.06 -19.35 2.38
CA ALA A 12 53.68 -19.48 2.84
C ALA A 12 53.59 -19.18 4.34
N LEU A 13 52.51 -18.50 4.76
CA LEU A 13 52.25 -18.26 6.17
C LEU A 13 52.00 -19.62 6.86
N PRO A 14 52.49 -19.85 8.09
CA PRO A 14 52.23 -21.08 8.82
C PRO A 14 50.72 -21.27 8.99
N GLU A 15 50.28 -22.52 8.92
CA GLU A 15 48.91 -22.89 9.25
C GLU A 15 48.53 -22.40 10.67
N PRO A 16 47.29 -21.95 10.89
CA PRO A 16 46.84 -21.50 12.20
C PRO A 16 46.95 -22.62 13.25
N GLU A 17 47.47 -22.28 14.42
CA GLU A 17 47.54 -23.18 15.57
C GLU A 17 46.34 -22.91 16.48
N VAL A 18 45.65 -23.96 16.91
CA VAL A 18 44.52 -23.87 17.84
C VAL A 18 44.90 -24.55 19.15
N ILE A 19 44.89 -23.79 20.25
CA ILE A 19 45.17 -24.26 21.59
C ILE A 19 43.86 -24.27 22.38
N ASP A 20 43.46 -25.44 22.85
CA ASP A 20 42.36 -25.59 23.80
C ASP A 20 42.86 -25.24 25.21
N ASN A 21 42.34 -24.16 25.80
CA ASN A 21 42.73 -23.76 27.16
C ASN A 21 41.89 -24.51 28.20
N ASN A 22 42.48 -24.77 29.37
CA ASN A 22 41.81 -25.46 30.48
C ASN A 22 40.59 -24.72 31.07
N ASP A 23 40.33 -23.47 30.66
CA ASP A 23 39.17 -22.67 31.10
C ASP A 23 38.00 -22.67 30.10
N GLY A 24 38.01 -23.60 29.12
CA GLY A 24 36.93 -23.75 28.14
C GLY A 24 36.94 -22.72 27.01
N THR A 25 38.02 -21.94 26.88
CA THR A 25 38.26 -21.04 25.75
C THR A 25 39.24 -21.66 24.76
N LYS A 26 39.11 -21.36 23.46
CA LYS A 26 40.09 -21.73 22.43
C LYS A 26 40.94 -20.52 22.04
N THR A 27 42.25 -20.67 22.03
CA THR A 27 43.17 -19.66 21.50
C THR A 27 43.59 -20.05 20.08
N VAL A 28 43.24 -19.22 19.09
CA VAL A 28 43.68 -19.39 17.71
C VAL A 28 44.84 -18.43 17.45
N ILE A 29 45.99 -18.99 17.06
CA ILE A 29 47.18 -18.25 16.67
C ILE A 29 47.30 -18.34 15.16
N SER A 30 47.19 -17.20 14.47
CA SER A 30 47.39 -17.11 13.02
C SER A 30 48.46 -16.07 12.68
N TYR A 31 48.92 -16.07 11.44
CA TYR A 31 49.89 -15.09 10.95
C TYR A 31 49.27 -14.37 9.75
N LYS A 32 49.47 -13.05 9.66
CA LYS A 32 49.10 -12.25 8.49
C LYS A 32 50.21 -11.25 8.16
N TYR A 33 50.20 -10.69 6.96
CA TYR A 33 51.03 -9.54 6.64
C TYR A 33 50.31 -8.25 7.04
N ASN A 34 51.02 -7.29 7.63
CA ASN A 34 50.48 -5.95 7.90
C ASN A 34 50.67 -5.03 6.68
N ASP A 35 50.20 -3.78 6.78
CA ASP A 35 50.23 -2.80 5.67
C ASP A 35 51.66 -2.45 5.21
N GLN A 36 52.68 -2.77 6.02
CA GLN A 36 54.10 -2.64 5.68
C GLN A 36 54.70 -3.95 5.12
N LYS A 37 53.88 -4.92 4.73
CA LYS A 37 54.25 -6.26 4.26
C LYS A 37 55.12 -7.07 5.22
N LYS A 38 55.07 -6.78 6.53
CA LYS A 38 55.74 -7.57 7.58
C LYS A 38 54.79 -8.62 8.13
N LYS A 39 55.31 -9.85 8.31
CA LYS A 39 54.58 -10.94 8.96
C LYS A 39 54.34 -10.61 10.43
N VAL A 40 53.08 -10.60 10.85
CA VAL A 40 52.64 -10.36 12.23
C VAL A 40 51.85 -11.56 12.76
N LYS A 41 52.04 -11.89 14.03
CA LYS A 41 51.29 -12.94 14.75
C LYS A 41 50.01 -12.33 15.31
N VAL A 42 48.88 -12.96 15.03
CA VAL A 42 47.55 -12.61 15.53
C VAL A 42 47.12 -13.72 16.50
N THR A 43 46.63 -13.34 17.67
CA THR A 43 46.16 -14.29 18.69
C THR A 43 44.74 -13.91 19.08
N GLN A 44 43.79 -14.79 18.81
CA GLN A 44 42.37 -14.62 19.13
C GLN A 44 41.94 -15.65 20.17
N ARG A 45 41.24 -15.20 21.21
CA ARG A 45 40.70 -16.09 22.25
C ARG A 45 39.18 -16.12 22.13
N ILE A 46 38.63 -17.31 21.90
CA ILE A 46 37.20 -17.54 21.62
C ILE A 46 36.59 -18.33 22.79
N LYS A 47 35.51 -17.82 23.35
CA LYS A 47 34.70 -18.52 24.38
C LYS A 47 33.35 -18.87 23.77
N PHE A 48 33.03 -20.15 23.69
CA PHE A 48 31.73 -20.61 23.21
C PHE A 48 30.74 -20.60 24.39
N VAL A 49 29.73 -19.75 24.33
CA VAL A 49 28.61 -19.76 25.29
C VAL A 49 27.45 -20.50 24.65
N LYS A 50 27.05 -21.63 25.24
CA LYS A 50 25.89 -22.41 24.78
C LYS A 50 24.63 -21.90 25.45
N THR A 51 23.89 -21.04 24.78
CA THR A 51 22.54 -20.64 25.21
C THR A 51 21.56 -21.71 24.76
N THR A 52 20.77 -22.27 25.68
CA THR A 52 19.73 -23.26 25.35
C THR A 52 18.38 -22.59 25.51
N GLU A 53 17.70 -22.31 24.41
CA GLU A 53 16.32 -21.81 24.42
C GLU A 53 15.34 -22.94 24.10
N THR A 54 14.25 -23.00 24.85
CA THR A 54 13.18 -23.98 24.67
C THR A 54 12.27 -23.51 23.54
N ILE A 55 12.48 -24.04 22.34
CA ILE A 55 11.64 -23.76 21.17
C ILE A 55 10.48 -24.76 21.05
N ASN A 56 9.34 -24.26 20.58
CA ASN A 56 8.16 -25.06 20.28
C ASN A 56 8.50 -26.19 19.27
N THR A 57 8.01 -27.40 19.53
CA THR A 57 8.30 -28.61 18.73
C THR A 57 7.93 -28.45 17.25
N ALA A 58 6.94 -27.62 16.92
CA ALA A 58 6.57 -27.29 15.55
C ALA A 58 7.61 -26.41 14.84
N VAL A 59 8.22 -25.47 15.57
CA VAL A 59 9.29 -24.59 15.06
C VAL A 59 10.56 -25.41 14.82
N ALA A 60 10.91 -26.30 15.75
CA ALA A 60 12.03 -27.23 15.58
C ALA A 60 11.85 -28.17 14.38
N ARG A 61 10.60 -28.53 14.05
CA ARG A 61 10.28 -29.37 12.88
C ARG A 61 10.38 -28.60 11.57
N ARG A 62 9.97 -27.31 11.54
CA ARG A 62 10.06 -26.43 10.36
C ARG A 62 11.49 -25.97 10.07
N MET A 63 12.33 -25.79 11.09
CA MET A 63 13.75 -25.46 10.91
C MET A 63 14.55 -26.56 10.22
N LYS A 64 14.04 -27.80 10.22
CA LYS A 64 14.65 -28.93 9.51
C LYS A 64 14.14 -29.10 8.07
N TRP A 65 13.23 -28.25 7.61
CA TRP A 65 12.77 -28.27 6.22
C TRP A 65 13.85 -27.65 5.33
N ALA A 66 14.06 -28.25 4.16
CA ALA A 66 14.92 -27.67 3.14
C ALA A 66 14.34 -26.29 2.74
N LYS A 67 15.19 -25.26 2.74
CA LYS A 67 14.80 -23.91 2.32
C LYS A 67 14.58 -23.90 0.80
N PHE A 68 13.53 -23.22 0.36
CA PHE A 68 13.20 -23.03 -1.05
C PHE A 68 14.39 -22.41 -1.79
N GLY A 69 14.88 -23.06 -2.85
CA GLY A 69 15.88 -22.50 -3.76
C GLY A 69 17.35 -22.95 -3.58
N LEU A 70 17.65 -23.97 -2.77
CA LEU A 70 19.04 -24.47 -2.56
C LEU A 70 19.28 -25.94 -2.99
N GLU A 71 18.54 -26.47 -3.96
CA GLU A 71 18.87 -27.77 -4.57
C GLU A 71 19.29 -27.58 -6.03
N LYS A 72 20.60 -27.43 -6.26
CA LYS A 72 21.18 -27.30 -7.61
C LYS A 72 21.71 -28.62 -8.19
N GLU A 73 21.45 -29.77 -7.56
CA GLU A 73 22.03 -31.06 -8.00
C GLU A 73 21.09 -32.28 -7.86
N ASN A 74 19.78 -32.14 -8.04
CA ASN A 74 18.90 -33.32 -8.16
C ASN A 74 17.90 -33.15 -9.33
N GLU A 75 18.19 -33.81 -10.46
CA GLU A 75 17.39 -33.74 -11.69
C GLU A 75 16.05 -34.49 -11.64
N ASN A 76 15.63 -35.08 -10.52
CA ASN A 76 14.32 -35.74 -10.43
C ASN A 76 13.77 -35.80 -9.01
N LYS A 77 12.87 -34.85 -8.69
CA LYS A 77 11.63 -34.97 -7.88
C LYS A 77 11.15 -33.59 -7.42
N GLY A 78 10.40 -32.91 -8.28
CA GLY A 78 9.39 -31.95 -7.82
C GLY A 78 8.24 -32.70 -7.12
N PRO A 79 7.23 -32.00 -6.57
CA PRO A 79 6.08 -32.65 -5.98
C PRO A 79 5.45 -33.63 -6.97
N ASP A 80 5.34 -34.88 -6.56
CA ASP A 80 4.67 -35.92 -7.31
C ASP A 80 3.16 -35.59 -7.35
N PHE A 81 2.70 -35.11 -8.50
CA PHE A 81 1.30 -34.77 -8.75
C PHE A 81 0.35 -35.98 -8.66
N THR A 82 0.85 -37.20 -8.42
CA THR A 82 0.00 -38.39 -8.19
C THR A 82 -0.66 -38.45 -6.80
N THR A 83 -0.37 -37.53 -5.89
CA THR A 83 -1.03 -37.47 -4.56
C THR A 83 -1.93 -36.26 -4.34
N THR A 84 -2.27 -35.51 -5.39
CA THR A 84 -3.34 -34.51 -5.35
C THR A 84 -4.33 -34.80 -6.47
N THR A 85 -5.31 -35.65 -6.17
CA THR A 85 -6.47 -35.79 -7.04
C THR A 85 -7.27 -34.49 -6.95
N VAL A 86 -7.32 -33.78 -8.08
CA VAL A 86 -8.40 -32.81 -8.35
C VAL A 86 -9.70 -33.59 -8.21
N THR A 87 -10.48 -33.32 -7.17
CA THR A 87 -11.82 -33.89 -7.05
C THR A 87 -12.61 -33.47 -8.28
N GLU A 88 -13.08 -34.46 -9.04
CA GLU A 88 -13.95 -34.27 -10.19
C GLU A 88 -15.14 -33.37 -9.85
N ALA A 89 -15.58 -32.58 -10.84
CA ALA A 89 -16.73 -31.71 -10.72
C ALA A 89 -17.98 -32.49 -10.27
N VAL A 90 -18.33 -32.35 -8.98
CA VAL A 90 -19.55 -32.92 -8.43
C VAL A 90 -20.74 -32.08 -8.93
N LYS A 91 -21.47 -32.60 -9.91
CA LYS A 91 -22.81 -32.09 -10.22
C LYS A 91 -23.75 -32.42 -9.05
N TYR A 92 -24.07 -31.41 -8.26
CA TYR A 92 -25.05 -31.52 -7.19
C TYR A 92 -26.46 -31.26 -7.71
N VAL A 93 -27.39 -32.18 -7.45
CA VAL A 93 -28.83 -31.98 -7.64
C VAL A 93 -29.49 -32.12 -6.28
N LEU A 94 -30.14 -31.05 -5.83
CA LEU A 94 -30.87 -31.01 -4.57
C LEU A 94 -31.89 -32.17 -4.49
N PRO A 95 -32.10 -32.81 -3.33
CA PRO A 95 -33.00 -33.96 -3.19
C PRO A 95 -34.42 -33.75 -3.72
N HIS A 96 -34.94 -32.51 -3.69
CA HIS A 96 -36.25 -32.14 -4.22
C HIS A 96 -36.30 -31.94 -5.73
N MET A 97 -35.14 -31.91 -6.42
CA MET A 97 -35.02 -31.78 -7.88
C MET A 97 -34.80 -33.12 -8.58
N ARG A 98 -35.03 -34.25 -7.88
CA ARG A 98 -34.95 -35.60 -8.46
C ARG A 98 -36.29 -35.98 -9.10
N ALA A 99 -36.25 -36.64 -10.26
CA ALA A 99 -37.45 -37.15 -10.93
C ALA A 99 -38.24 -38.09 -9.99
N GLY A 100 -39.49 -37.75 -9.69
CA GLY A 100 -40.37 -38.48 -8.77
C GLY A 100 -40.45 -37.93 -7.34
N ALA A 101 -39.75 -36.84 -7.01
CA ALA A 101 -39.87 -36.19 -5.69
C ALA A 101 -41.24 -35.49 -5.54
N LYS A 102 -41.95 -35.76 -4.44
CA LYS A 102 -43.16 -35.01 -4.08
C LYS A 102 -42.78 -33.57 -3.66
N PRO A 103 -43.61 -32.55 -3.95
CA PRO A 103 -43.35 -31.18 -3.53
C PRO A 103 -43.26 -31.12 -2.00
N ILE A 104 -42.20 -30.50 -1.48
CA ILE A 104 -42.10 -30.18 -0.05
C ILE A 104 -42.83 -28.85 0.14
N VAL A 105 -43.97 -28.89 0.83
CA VAL A 105 -44.52 -27.72 1.53
C VAL A 105 -43.48 -27.34 2.59
N PRO A 106 -43.00 -26.08 2.68
CA PRO A 106 -41.97 -25.72 3.63
C PRO A 106 -42.44 -26.01 5.06
N ALA A 107 -41.84 -27.01 5.70
CA ALA A 107 -42.03 -27.28 7.11
C ALA A 107 -41.09 -26.35 7.90
N SER A 108 -41.64 -25.77 8.96
CA SER A 108 -40.98 -24.89 9.94
C SER A 108 -39.66 -25.44 10.49
N GLU A 109 -38.74 -24.52 10.77
CA GLU A 109 -37.63 -24.56 11.75
C GLU A 109 -37.16 -25.94 12.25
N VAL A 110 -35.93 -26.35 11.86
CA VAL A 110 -35.24 -27.51 12.47
C VAL A 110 -34.03 -27.00 13.26
N PRO A 111 -33.99 -27.17 14.59
CA PRO A 111 -32.83 -26.80 15.39
C PRO A 111 -31.68 -27.75 15.07
N ALA A 112 -30.66 -27.31 14.34
CA ALA A 112 -29.55 -28.18 13.93
C ALA A 112 -28.19 -27.49 13.91
N LEU A 113 -27.17 -28.21 14.34
CA LEU A 113 -25.75 -27.83 14.29
C LEU A 113 -25.08 -28.53 13.11
N ARG A 114 -24.30 -27.79 12.30
CA ARG A 114 -23.41 -28.39 11.31
C ARG A 114 -21.98 -28.42 11.85
N VAL A 115 -21.39 -29.61 11.82
CA VAL A 115 -20.02 -29.89 12.26
C VAL A 115 -19.18 -30.23 11.03
N THR A 116 -18.09 -29.51 10.81
CA THR A 116 -17.18 -29.65 9.66
C THR A 116 -15.76 -29.97 10.15
N ASN A 117 -14.90 -30.53 9.28
CA ASN A 117 -13.56 -31.03 9.63
C ASN A 117 -13.56 -32.11 10.73
N LEU A 118 -14.59 -32.95 10.73
CA LEU A 118 -14.70 -34.09 11.64
C LEU A 118 -13.59 -35.11 11.37
N ASN A 119 -12.79 -35.46 12.38
CA ASN A 119 -11.82 -36.54 12.28
C ASN A 119 -12.54 -37.87 11.98
N ALA A 120 -11.97 -38.70 11.09
CA ALA A 120 -12.52 -40.00 10.72
C ALA A 120 -12.72 -40.96 11.92
N ALA A 121 -12.01 -40.74 13.03
CA ALA A 121 -12.16 -41.50 14.27
C ALA A 121 -13.38 -41.08 15.13
N ILE A 122 -14.04 -39.96 14.82
CA ILE A 122 -15.22 -39.49 15.56
C ILE A 122 -16.48 -40.13 14.96
N ASP A 123 -17.16 -40.94 15.77
CA ASP A 123 -18.44 -41.53 15.40
C ASP A 123 -19.65 -40.72 15.91
N ARG A 124 -20.86 -41.23 15.61
CA ARG A 124 -22.11 -40.54 15.94
C ARG A 124 -22.31 -40.40 17.46
N ASP A 125 -21.87 -41.37 18.24
CA ASP A 125 -22.11 -41.42 19.68
C ASP A 125 -21.14 -40.50 20.42
N MET A 126 -19.87 -40.44 19.98
CA MET A 126 -18.91 -39.45 20.46
C MET A 126 -19.39 -38.03 20.19
N LEU A 127 -19.91 -37.76 18.99
CA LEU A 127 -20.39 -36.42 18.64
C LEU A 127 -21.65 -36.03 19.44
N ARG A 128 -22.58 -36.98 19.64
CA ARG A 128 -23.75 -36.79 20.51
C ARG A 128 -23.33 -36.47 21.94
N MET A 129 -22.38 -37.22 22.49
CA MET A 129 -21.88 -37.00 23.85
C MET A 129 -21.24 -35.62 24.02
N ILE A 130 -20.42 -35.18 23.04
CA ILE A 130 -19.78 -33.86 23.06
C ILE A 130 -20.83 -32.75 23.04
N VAL A 131 -21.82 -32.84 22.15
CA VAL A 131 -22.89 -31.83 22.04
C VAL A 131 -23.76 -31.81 23.29
N SER A 132 -24.18 -32.98 23.80
CA SER A 132 -25.01 -33.06 25.01
C SER A 132 -24.33 -32.49 26.26
N LYS A 133 -23.00 -32.52 26.34
CA LYS A 133 -22.24 -31.91 27.45
C LYS A 133 -22.44 -30.40 27.56
N TYR A 134 -22.63 -29.72 26.42
CA TYR A 134 -22.76 -28.26 26.36
C TYR A 134 -24.19 -27.78 26.13
N ALA A 135 -25.14 -28.72 25.98
CA ALA A 135 -26.55 -28.42 25.73
C ALA A 135 -27.38 -28.19 27.01
N GLU A 136 -26.77 -28.17 28.19
CA GLU A 136 -27.42 -27.91 29.50
C GLU A 136 -28.70 -28.74 29.78
N GLY A 137 -28.73 -29.99 29.32
CA GLY A 137 -29.88 -30.90 29.49
C GLY A 137 -30.88 -30.91 28.34
N GLU A 138 -30.69 -30.07 27.32
CA GLU A 138 -31.48 -30.10 26.08
C GLU A 138 -31.13 -31.34 25.22
N PRO A 139 -32.13 -32.13 24.78
CA PRO A 139 -31.88 -33.39 24.10
C PRO A 139 -31.37 -33.22 22.65
N VAL A 140 -30.44 -34.11 22.27
CA VAL A 140 -29.96 -34.28 20.89
C VAL A 140 -30.86 -35.27 20.15
N GLU A 141 -31.72 -34.74 19.28
CA GLU A 141 -32.68 -35.52 18.50
C GLU A 141 -31.98 -36.51 17.56
N ARG A 142 -31.00 -36.04 16.75
CA ARG A 142 -30.37 -36.89 15.73
C ARG A 142 -28.95 -36.44 15.39
N VAL A 143 -28.03 -37.39 15.24
CA VAL A 143 -26.70 -37.14 14.67
C VAL A 143 -26.55 -37.86 13.32
N SER A 144 -26.15 -37.12 12.30
CA SER A 144 -25.97 -37.63 10.93
C SER A 144 -24.58 -37.25 10.40
N ILE A 145 -23.67 -38.21 10.35
CA ILE A 145 -22.36 -38.04 9.69
C ILE A 145 -22.52 -38.30 8.19
N LEU A 146 -22.09 -37.34 7.37
CA LEU A 146 -22.06 -37.48 5.93
C LEU A 146 -20.93 -38.43 5.52
N ARG A 147 -21.26 -39.31 4.58
CA ARG A 147 -20.36 -40.33 4.05
C ARG A 147 -20.33 -40.25 2.53
N ASN A 148 -19.19 -40.58 1.94
CA ASN A 148 -19.05 -40.75 0.50
C ASN A 148 -19.97 -41.90 0.07
N ARG A 149 -20.72 -41.70 -1.02
CA ARG A 149 -21.72 -42.66 -1.48
C ARG A 149 -21.11 -43.97 -1.98
N ASP A 150 -19.92 -43.88 -2.57
CA ASP A 150 -19.29 -44.99 -3.27
C ASP A 150 -18.29 -45.72 -2.36
N THR A 151 -17.64 -45.02 -1.42
CA THR A 151 -16.68 -45.65 -0.48
C THR A 151 -17.25 -45.88 0.92
N GLY A 152 -18.37 -45.24 1.28
CA GLY A 152 -18.96 -45.32 2.63
C GLY A 152 -18.18 -44.60 3.73
N GLU A 153 -17.05 -43.98 3.40
CA GLU A 153 -16.17 -43.30 4.36
C GLU A 153 -16.71 -41.92 4.77
N PRO A 154 -16.51 -41.47 6.04
CA PRO A 154 -16.91 -40.13 6.48
C PRO A 154 -16.19 -39.03 5.68
N ILE A 155 -16.93 -38.03 5.21
CA ILE A 155 -16.35 -36.90 4.44
C ILE A 155 -16.04 -35.68 5.32
N GLY A 156 -15.84 -35.90 6.62
CA GLY A 156 -15.50 -34.84 7.58
C GLY A 156 -16.63 -33.87 7.90
N VAL A 157 -17.90 -34.21 7.62
CA VAL A 157 -19.06 -33.35 7.91
C VAL A 157 -20.15 -34.14 8.64
N ALA A 158 -20.78 -33.52 9.64
CA ALA A 158 -21.93 -34.07 10.36
C ALA A 158 -22.99 -32.99 10.65
N PHE A 159 -24.23 -33.43 10.82
CA PHE A 159 -25.35 -32.62 11.30
C PHE A 159 -25.88 -33.17 12.62
N VAL A 160 -26.09 -32.30 13.59
CA VAL A 160 -26.63 -32.64 14.92
C VAL A 160 -27.91 -31.86 15.14
N ASN A 161 -29.05 -32.53 15.01
CA ASN A 161 -30.36 -31.95 15.29
C ASN A 161 -30.61 -31.96 16.80
N MET A 162 -31.03 -30.82 17.31
CA MET A 162 -31.45 -30.56 18.68
C MET A 162 -32.97 -30.51 18.74
N THR A 163 -33.54 -30.85 19.90
CA THR A 163 -35.00 -30.74 20.10
C THR A 163 -35.46 -29.28 20.24
N THR A 164 -34.56 -28.35 20.61
CA THR A 164 -34.87 -26.93 20.80
C THR A 164 -33.78 -26.02 20.19
N MET A 165 -34.16 -24.81 19.76
CA MET A 165 -33.22 -23.79 19.27
C MET A 165 -32.27 -23.30 20.34
N ARG A 166 -32.77 -23.15 21.58
CA ARG A 166 -31.96 -22.78 22.74
C ARG A 166 -30.81 -23.77 22.98
N GLY A 167 -31.07 -25.08 22.85
CA GLY A 167 -30.02 -26.09 22.97
C GLY A 167 -28.94 -25.98 21.89
N ALA A 168 -29.32 -25.61 20.66
CA ALA A 168 -28.35 -25.38 19.58
C ALA A 168 -27.50 -24.13 19.83
N GLU A 169 -28.08 -23.04 20.32
CA GLU A 169 -27.36 -21.79 20.62
C GLU A 169 -26.37 -21.94 21.76
N LEU A 170 -26.77 -22.59 22.86
CA LEU A 170 -25.87 -22.84 24.00
C LEU A 170 -24.63 -23.64 23.60
N VAL A 171 -24.81 -24.68 22.78
CA VAL A 171 -23.70 -25.51 22.28
C VAL A 171 -22.80 -24.71 21.33
N LYS A 172 -23.40 -23.90 20.45
CA LYS A 172 -22.67 -23.03 19.51
C LYS A 172 -21.77 -22.05 20.26
N ASP A 173 -22.30 -21.34 21.25
CA ASP A 173 -21.56 -20.34 22.01
C ASP A 173 -20.49 -20.97 22.91
N ALA A 174 -20.75 -22.16 23.47
CA ALA A 174 -19.79 -22.86 24.33
C ALA A 174 -18.58 -23.45 23.59
N LEU A 175 -18.74 -23.75 22.29
CA LEU A 175 -17.72 -24.35 21.42
C LEU A 175 -16.96 -23.32 20.57
N ASP A 176 -17.44 -22.08 20.50
CA ASP A 176 -16.73 -20.98 19.83
C ASP A 176 -15.38 -20.70 20.53
N GLY A 177 -14.31 -20.55 19.73
CA GLY A 177 -12.95 -20.24 20.22
C GLY A 177 -12.15 -21.37 20.92
N LYS A 178 -12.68 -22.59 21.10
CA LYS A 178 -11.98 -23.69 21.85
C LYS A 178 -11.22 -24.71 20.99
N GLY A 179 -10.62 -24.29 19.87
CA GLY A 179 -9.79 -25.18 19.03
C GLY A 179 -10.56 -26.07 18.05
N LEU A 180 -11.85 -25.79 17.86
CA LEU A 180 -12.69 -26.34 16.78
C LEU A 180 -12.99 -25.24 15.74
N MET A 181 -11.97 -24.42 15.42
CA MET A 181 -12.05 -23.16 14.66
C MET A 181 -12.66 -23.25 13.25
N ASN A 182 -12.99 -24.44 12.76
CA ASN A 182 -13.66 -24.66 11.48
C ASN A 182 -15.04 -25.33 11.62
N MET A 183 -15.63 -25.33 12.81
CA MET A 183 -16.98 -25.81 13.08
C MET A 183 -17.86 -24.63 13.46
N ILE A 184 -18.80 -24.25 12.60
CA ILE A 184 -20.18 -23.80 12.91
C ILE A 184 -20.78 -23.18 11.63
N ILE A 185 -21.96 -23.66 11.22
CA ILE A 185 -22.92 -22.86 10.44
C ILE A 185 -24.02 -22.41 11.40
N SER A 186 -24.32 -21.12 11.26
CA SER A 186 -25.34 -20.31 11.91
C SER A 186 -26.61 -21.01 12.42
N THR A 187 -27.08 -20.60 13.59
CA THR A 187 -28.50 -20.35 13.79
C THR A 187 -28.86 -19.08 13.01
N GLN A 188 -29.29 -19.22 11.75
CA GLN A 188 -29.90 -18.10 11.03
C GLN A 188 -31.41 -18.17 11.22
N VAL A 189 -31.94 -17.17 11.95
CA VAL A 189 -33.28 -16.67 11.72
C VAL A 189 -33.26 -16.00 10.35
N GLN A 190 -33.75 -16.67 9.31
CA GLN A 190 -34.32 -15.92 8.18
C GLN A 190 -35.60 -15.28 8.72
N ALA A 191 -35.51 -14.01 9.11
CA ALA A 191 -36.69 -13.21 9.36
C ALA A 191 -37.45 -13.09 8.03
N GLN A 192 -38.45 -13.96 7.81
CA GLN A 192 -39.47 -13.68 6.81
C GLN A 192 -40.27 -12.49 7.31
N GLY A 193 -40.02 -11.32 6.74
CA GLY A 193 -40.74 -10.12 7.13
C GLY A 193 -40.33 -8.80 6.51
N GLN A 194 -39.30 -8.76 5.65
CA GLN A 194 -39.13 -7.77 4.57
C GLN A 194 -37.88 -8.20 3.81
N ALA A 195 -37.98 -8.46 2.50
CA ALA A 195 -36.80 -8.46 1.64
C ALA A 195 -36.03 -7.17 1.95
N ARG A 196 -34.76 -7.25 2.37
CA ARG A 196 -33.96 -6.05 2.60
C ARG A 196 -34.01 -5.26 1.30
N LYS A 197 -34.65 -4.09 1.33
CA LYS A 197 -34.87 -3.30 0.13
C LYS A 197 -33.50 -2.97 -0.45
N VAL A 198 -33.12 -3.62 -1.54
CA VAL A 198 -31.89 -3.32 -2.28
C VAL A 198 -32.00 -1.85 -2.70
N PRO A 199 -31.10 -0.97 -2.22
CA PRO A 199 -31.14 0.44 -2.58
C PRO A 199 -31.00 0.62 -4.09
N ASP A 200 -31.64 1.63 -4.66
CA ASP A 200 -31.56 1.87 -6.11
C ASP A 200 -30.11 2.15 -6.56
N SER A 201 -29.28 2.72 -5.67
CA SER A 201 -27.83 2.87 -5.91
C SER A 201 -27.09 1.55 -6.11
N VAL A 202 -27.53 0.46 -5.45
CA VAL A 202 -26.95 -0.89 -5.63
C VAL A 202 -27.49 -1.54 -6.90
N LYS A 203 -28.74 -1.25 -7.29
CA LYS A 203 -29.30 -1.71 -8.58
C LYS A 203 -28.64 -1.01 -9.77
N GLU A 204 -28.18 0.23 -9.61
CA GLU A 204 -27.43 0.93 -10.64
C GLU A 204 -26.14 0.16 -11.00
N LEU A 205 -25.44 -0.41 -10.01
CA LEU A 205 -24.23 -1.20 -10.24
C LEU A 205 -24.47 -2.38 -11.18
N THR A 206 -25.60 -3.08 -11.06
CA THR A 206 -25.90 -4.25 -11.91
C THR A 206 -26.19 -3.87 -13.36
N SER A 207 -26.53 -2.61 -13.63
CA SER A 207 -26.67 -2.12 -15.01
C SER A 207 -25.33 -1.91 -15.70
N ILE A 208 -24.28 -1.64 -14.93
CA ILE A 208 -22.90 -1.46 -15.41
C ILE A 208 -22.19 -2.82 -15.46
N ASP A 209 -22.38 -3.62 -14.42
CA ASP A 209 -21.80 -4.95 -14.27
C ASP A 209 -22.85 -5.98 -13.82
N PRO A 210 -23.49 -6.70 -14.77
CA PRO A 210 -24.51 -7.69 -14.47
C PRO A 210 -24.04 -8.85 -13.58
N TRP A 211 -22.72 -9.10 -13.48
CA TRP A 211 -22.18 -10.16 -12.61
C TRP A 211 -22.32 -9.85 -11.12
N LEU A 212 -22.69 -8.62 -10.77
CA LEU A 212 -23.00 -8.21 -9.40
C LEU A 212 -24.42 -8.61 -8.96
N GLU A 213 -25.32 -8.97 -9.87
CA GLU A 213 -26.73 -9.29 -9.57
C GLU A 213 -26.89 -10.32 -8.44
N PRO A 214 -26.15 -11.45 -8.42
CA PRO A 214 -26.25 -12.45 -7.35
C PRO A 214 -25.83 -11.95 -5.96
N PHE A 215 -25.11 -10.81 -5.89
CA PHE A 215 -24.51 -10.27 -4.67
C PHE A 215 -25.17 -8.98 -4.19
N THR A 216 -26.25 -8.54 -4.84
CA THR A 216 -26.94 -7.28 -4.52
C THR A 216 -27.42 -7.18 -3.07
N GLU A 217 -27.88 -8.28 -2.48
CA GLU A 217 -28.27 -8.31 -1.06
C GLU A 217 -27.08 -8.14 -0.11
N GLU A 218 -25.93 -8.74 -0.42
CA GLU A 218 -24.71 -8.61 0.38
C GLU A 218 -24.11 -7.20 0.24
N LEU A 219 -24.09 -6.64 -0.97
CA LEU A 219 -23.70 -5.24 -1.21
C LEU A 219 -24.61 -4.27 -0.44
N ALA A 220 -25.93 -4.49 -0.48
CA ALA A 220 -26.89 -3.69 0.29
C ALA A 220 -26.67 -3.83 1.80
N TYR A 221 -26.38 -5.03 2.28
CA TYR A 221 -26.05 -5.26 3.69
C TYR A 221 -24.78 -4.52 4.11
N ARG A 222 -23.67 -4.66 3.38
CA ARG A 222 -22.40 -3.98 3.67
C ARG A 222 -22.57 -2.47 3.72
N ARG A 223 -23.27 -1.90 2.74
CA ARG A 223 -23.65 -0.48 2.74
C ARG A 223 -24.46 -0.09 3.97
N SER A 224 -25.41 -0.92 4.39
CA SER A 224 -26.25 -0.64 5.57
C SER A 224 -25.46 -0.56 6.88
N VAL A 225 -24.27 -1.17 6.96
CA VAL A 225 -23.37 -1.02 8.13
C VAL A 225 -22.85 0.41 8.22
N ALA A 226 -22.40 0.99 7.10
CA ALA A 226 -21.98 2.38 7.04
C ALA A 226 -23.16 3.35 7.25
N ASP A 227 -24.34 3.05 6.67
CA ASP A 227 -25.54 3.88 6.85
C ASP A 227 -25.92 3.99 8.35
N LYS A 228 -25.90 2.88 9.09
CA LYS A 228 -26.16 2.88 10.54
C LYS A 228 -25.17 3.73 11.32
N TRP A 229 -23.89 3.68 10.95
CA TRP A 229 -22.88 4.55 11.55
C TRP A 229 -23.18 6.02 11.26
N LEU A 230 -23.48 6.36 10.01
CA LEU A 230 -23.81 7.74 9.64
C LEU A 230 -25.06 8.26 10.38
N ASP A 231 -26.08 7.44 10.55
CA ASP A 231 -27.27 7.77 11.35
C ASP A 231 -26.91 8.01 12.83
N THR A 232 -26.03 7.17 13.38
CA THR A 232 -25.53 7.29 14.76
C THR A 232 -24.74 8.58 14.94
N LEU A 233 -23.82 8.89 14.04
CA LEU A 233 -23.01 10.12 14.08
C LEU A 233 -23.89 11.37 13.86
N THR A 234 -24.90 11.28 13.01
CA THR A 234 -25.84 12.39 12.78
C THR A 234 -26.66 12.67 14.04
N SER A 235 -27.20 11.62 14.67
CA SER A 235 -28.08 11.75 15.83
C SER A 235 -27.34 12.19 17.10
N ASN A 236 -26.11 11.71 17.30
CA ASN A 236 -25.39 11.90 18.56
C ASN A 236 -24.32 13.01 18.50
N GLU A 237 -23.73 13.27 17.33
CA GLU A 237 -22.54 14.13 17.18
C GLU A 237 -22.79 15.33 16.27
N GLY A 238 -23.98 15.41 15.64
CA GLY A 238 -24.32 16.47 14.68
C GLY A 238 -23.73 16.25 13.28
N GLY A 239 -23.46 14.99 12.92
CA GLY A 239 -23.01 14.58 11.59
C GLY A 239 -21.51 14.30 11.50
N ILE A 240 -21.10 13.65 10.41
CA ILE A 240 -19.73 13.16 10.24
C ILE A 240 -18.67 14.28 10.23
N LEU A 241 -18.99 15.45 9.68
CA LEU A 241 -18.07 16.60 9.71
C LEU A 241 -17.79 17.09 11.12
N LYS A 242 -18.82 17.18 11.97
CA LYS A 242 -18.69 17.63 13.36
C LYS A 242 -18.07 16.55 14.24
N PHE A 243 -18.38 15.28 13.99
CA PHE A 243 -17.69 14.16 14.62
C PHE A 243 -16.18 14.19 14.35
N ALA A 244 -15.79 14.45 13.09
CA ALA A 244 -14.39 14.58 12.71
C ALA A 244 -13.72 15.88 13.17
N ASP A 245 -14.44 16.83 13.78
CA ASP A 245 -13.83 17.99 14.48
C ASP A 245 -13.21 17.61 15.83
N SER A 246 -13.18 16.33 16.18
CA SER A 246 -12.68 15.86 17.47
C SER A 246 -11.25 16.31 17.80
N TYR A 247 -10.38 16.45 16.79
CA TYR A 247 -9.02 16.97 16.97
C TYR A 247 -8.97 18.40 17.52
N LYS A 248 -10.07 19.18 17.42
CA LYS A 248 -10.16 20.54 17.95
C LYS A 248 -10.36 20.57 19.47
N TYR A 249 -10.65 19.43 20.10
CA TYR A 249 -10.82 19.34 21.54
C TYR A 249 -10.12 18.14 22.18
N MET A 250 -9.88 17.04 21.45
CA MET A 250 -9.02 15.92 21.87
C MET A 250 -7.55 16.30 21.75
N GLY A 251 -6.71 15.86 22.69
CA GLY A 251 -5.33 16.34 22.80
C GLY A 251 -5.24 17.65 23.59
N ILE A 252 -4.12 18.35 23.44
CA ILE A 252 -3.75 19.51 24.26
C ILE A 252 -4.05 20.81 23.50
N HIS A 253 -4.94 21.64 24.04
CA HIS A 253 -5.46 22.84 23.40
C HIS A 253 -5.28 24.08 24.26
N VAL A 254 -4.88 25.19 23.63
CA VAL A 254 -4.83 26.51 24.29
C VAL A 254 -6.17 27.21 24.08
N ASN A 255 -6.83 27.56 25.19
CA ASN A 255 -8.09 28.28 25.20
C ASN A 255 -7.87 29.79 24.98
N LYS A 256 -8.96 30.53 24.74
CA LYS A 256 -8.94 31.99 24.50
C LYS A 256 -8.38 32.79 25.67
N ASP A 257 -8.47 32.27 26.90
CA ASP A 257 -7.94 32.87 28.12
C ASP A 257 -6.50 32.38 28.45
N ASN A 258 -5.83 31.72 27.50
CA ASN A 258 -4.53 31.07 27.64
C ASN A 258 -4.47 29.93 28.67
N SER A 259 -5.60 29.48 29.23
CA SER A 259 -5.64 28.19 29.92
C SER A 259 -5.41 27.05 28.91
N ILE A 260 -4.90 25.92 29.38
CA ILE A 260 -4.65 24.74 28.55
C ILE A 260 -5.60 23.63 28.96
N THR A 261 -6.41 23.14 28.03
CA THR A 261 -7.25 21.96 28.24
C THR A 261 -6.61 20.75 27.57
N TYR A 262 -6.53 19.64 28.28
CA TYR A 262 -6.14 18.35 27.74
C TYR A 262 -7.27 17.35 27.89
N ASN A 263 -7.70 16.73 26.79
CA ASN A 263 -8.66 15.63 26.76
C ASN A 263 -8.03 14.37 26.15
N GLU A 264 -8.25 13.21 26.77
CA GLU A 264 -7.69 11.94 26.32
C GLU A 264 -8.65 10.77 26.56
N TYR A 265 -8.67 9.80 25.64
CA TYR A 265 -9.46 8.58 25.79
C TYR A 265 -8.58 7.42 26.30
N ALA A 266 -8.87 6.93 27.52
CA ALA A 266 -8.14 5.83 28.15
C ALA A 266 -9.06 5.01 29.07
N PRO A 267 -10.05 4.29 28.52
CA PRO A 267 -11.17 3.73 29.28
C PRO A 267 -10.76 2.73 30.38
N ASN A 268 -9.67 1.98 30.21
CA ASN A 268 -9.22 1.02 31.23
C ASN A 268 -8.47 1.68 32.40
N ALA A 269 -7.85 2.85 32.21
CA ALA A 269 -7.11 3.52 33.27
C ALA A 269 -8.05 3.98 34.40
N THR A 270 -7.61 3.85 35.66
CA THR A 270 -8.39 4.24 36.84
C THR A 270 -8.17 5.70 37.22
N ALA A 271 -6.99 6.25 36.93
CA ALA A 271 -6.63 7.65 37.10
C ALA A 271 -5.63 8.09 36.03
N ALA A 272 -5.55 9.39 35.76
CA ALA A 272 -4.57 9.97 34.85
C ALA A 272 -4.03 11.31 35.37
N CYS A 273 -2.78 11.63 35.04
CA CYS A 273 -2.17 12.93 35.28
C CYS A 273 -1.44 13.41 34.03
N LEU A 274 -1.48 14.71 33.76
CA LEU A 274 -0.64 15.34 32.73
C LEU A 274 0.72 15.68 33.37
N ILE A 275 1.80 15.17 32.80
CA ILE A 275 3.16 15.40 33.29
C ILE A 275 4.05 15.98 32.20
N GLY A 276 5.09 16.71 32.57
CA GLY A 276 6.03 17.25 31.61
C GLY A 276 7.02 18.23 32.24
N ASP A 277 7.77 18.93 31.39
CA ASP A 277 8.75 19.91 31.87
C ASP A 277 8.09 21.01 32.72
N PHE A 278 6.85 21.40 32.38
CA PHE A 278 6.09 22.45 33.07
C PHE A 278 5.80 22.17 34.55
N ASN A 279 5.79 20.90 34.96
CA ASN A 279 5.55 20.49 36.35
C ASN A 279 6.70 19.64 36.91
N ASN A 280 7.90 19.76 36.33
CA ASN A 280 9.10 18.99 36.72
C ASN A 280 8.88 17.46 36.70
N TRP A 281 8.00 16.97 35.82
CA TRP A 281 7.64 15.56 35.72
C TRP A 281 7.02 14.96 37.00
N GLU A 282 6.45 15.79 37.88
CA GLU A 282 5.82 15.34 39.11
C GLU A 282 4.48 14.64 38.86
N HIS A 283 4.32 13.43 39.39
CA HIS A 283 3.27 12.48 38.96
C HIS A 283 1.85 12.78 39.43
N ASP A 284 1.68 13.52 40.53
CA ASP A 284 0.37 13.67 41.20
C ASP A 284 -0.10 15.15 41.28
N VAL A 285 0.57 16.05 40.54
CA VAL A 285 0.39 17.50 40.66
C VAL A 285 -0.64 18.06 39.67
N THR A 286 -0.91 17.34 38.58
CA THR A 286 -1.87 17.76 37.54
C THR A 286 -2.84 16.63 37.19
N PRO A 287 -3.68 16.21 38.16
CA PRO A 287 -4.63 15.12 37.97
C PRO A 287 -5.74 15.48 36.98
N MET A 288 -6.18 14.47 36.23
CA MET A 288 -7.28 14.57 35.28
C MET A 288 -8.55 13.93 35.85
N VAL A 289 -9.70 14.45 35.45
CA VAL A 289 -11.02 13.95 35.83
C VAL A 289 -11.53 12.98 34.76
N LYS A 290 -11.85 11.75 35.16
CA LYS A 290 -12.44 10.74 34.27
C LYS A 290 -13.96 10.89 34.21
N ASP A 291 -14.54 10.83 33.02
CA ASP A 291 -15.98 10.74 32.84
C ASP A 291 -16.48 9.28 32.76
N SER A 292 -17.79 9.10 32.56
CA SER A 292 -18.41 7.78 32.46
C SER A 292 -18.09 7.03 31.16
N MET A 293 -17.59 7.70 30.12
CA MET A 293 -17.26 7.11 28.83
C MET A 293 -15.78 6.73 28.71
N GLY A 294 -14.96 7.14 29.69
CA GLY A 294 -13.54 6.81 29.72
C GLY A 294 -12.62 7.93 29.22
N HIS A 295 -13.17 9.14 29.03
CA HIS A 295 -12.38 10.32 28.71
C HIS A 295 -11.86 10.97 29.99
N PHE A 296 -10.60 11.40 29.94
CA PHE A 296 -9.95 12.16 30.99
C PHE A 296 -9.78 13.61 30.55
N THR A 297 -10.09 14.54 31.44
CA THR A 297 -9.97 15.98 31.18
C THR A 297 -9.22 16.70 32.30
N VAL A 298 -8.36 17.65 31.94
CA VAL A 298 -7.81 18.66 32.85
C VAL A 298 -7.73 20.02 32.17
N THR A 299 -7.98 21.09 32.92
CA THR A 299 -7.73 22.47 32.47
C THR A 299 -6.73 23.11 33.42
N ILE A 300 -5.57 23.49 32.89
CA ILE A 300 -4.49 24.16 33.62
C ILE A 300 -4.66 25.68 33.41
N PRO A 301 -4.78 26.49 34.48
CA PRO A 301 -4.87 27.93 34.34
C PRO A 301 -3.57 28.51 33.76
N PRO A 302 -3.61 29.66 33.08
CA PRO A 302 -2.39 30.34 32.63
C PRO A 302 -1.50 30.74 33.82
N HIS A 303 -0.23 31.03 33.53
CA HIS A 303 0.67 31.66 34.50
C HIS A 303 0.14 33.04 34.94
N LYS A 304 0.65 33.55 36.06
CA LYS A 304 0.27 34.86 36.60
C LYS A 304 0.53 36.02 35.63
N ASP A 305 1.46 35.86 34.69
CA ASP A 305 1.77 36.82 33.63
C ASP A 305 0.83 36.69 32.40
N GLY A 306 -0.17 35.80 32.47
CA GLY A 306 -1.17 35.59 31.44
C GLY A 306 -0.76 34.65 30.30
N LYS A 307 0.44 34.05 30.36
CA LYS A 307 0.91 33.11 29.33
C LYS A 307 0.41 31.68 29.58
N PRO A 308 0.33 30.82 28.54
CA PRO A 308 0.01 29.40 28.71
C PRO A 308 0.98 28.71 29.69
N ALA A 309 0.45 27.82 30.52
CA ALA A 309 1.21 27.15 31.58
C ALA A 309 2.19 26.07 31.09
N ILE A 310 2.09 25.65 29.84
CA ILE A 310 3.03 24.73 29.19
C ILE A 310 3.73 25.53 28.10
N GLU A 311 5.05 25.59 28.16
CA GLU A 311 5.86 26.33 27.20
C GLU A 311 5.86 25.65 25.83
N HIS A 312 5.83 26.44 24.76
CA HIS A 312 5.96 25.91 23.41
C HIS A 312 7.21 25.03 23.27
N ASN A 313 7.05 23.89 22.62
CA ASN A 313 8.07 22.89 22.34
C ASN A 313 8.67 22.21 23.60
N SER A 314 8.06 22.40 24.78
CA SER A 314 8.40 21.64 25.97
C SER A 314 7.84 20.22 25.90
N ARG A 315 8.41 19.30 26.70
CA ARG A 315 7.99 17.90 26.73
C ARG A 315 6.75 17.69 27.59
N VAL A 316 5.91 16.75 27.15
CA VAL A 316 4.68 16.34 27.84
C VAL A 316 4.46 14.84 27.69
N LYS A 317 3.81 14.22 28.68
CA LYS A 317 3.27 12.85 28.63
C LYS A 317 1.99 12.78 29.45
N ILE A 318 1.15 11.78 29.18
CA ILE A 318 0.11 11.36 30.11
C ILE A 318 0.64 10.21 30.96
N LEU A 319 0.41 10.28 32.27
CA LEU A 319 0.67 9.21 33.21
C LEU A 319 -0.64 8.55 33.60
N LEU A 320 -0.80 7.28 33.26
CA LEU A 320 -2.00 6.50 33.52
C LEU A 320 -1.76 5.54 34.69
N THR A 321 -2.70 5.48 35.62
CA THR A 321 -2.75 4.45 36.65
C THR A 321 -3.66 3.32 36.18
N LEU A 322 -3.12 2.13 36.01
CA LEU A 322 -3.85 0.94 35.57
C LEU A 322 -4.66 0.32 36.72
N PRO A 323 -5.63 -0.57 36.45
CA PRO A 323 -6.36 -1.30 37.48
C PRO A 323 -5.47 -2.12 38.43
N SER A 324 -4.28 -2.52 37.96
CA SER A 324 -3.26 -3.20 38.77
C SER A 324 -2.57 -2.28 39.79
N GLY A 325 -2.74 -0.96 39.69
CA GLY A 325 -1.98 0.05 40.41
C GLY A 325 -0.67 0.45 39.74
N GLU A 326 -0.29 -0.21 38.64
CA GLU A 326 0.88 0.16 37.84
C GLU A 326 0.68 1.55 37.20
N LYS A 327 1.74 2.38 37.21
CA LYS A 327 1.74 3.69 36.55
C LYS A 327 2.53 3.59 35.24
N VAL A 328 1.89 3.91 34.12
CA VAL A 328 2.49 3.87 32.78
C VAL A 328 2.43 5.24 32.12
N ALA A 329 3.54 5.70 31.54
CA ALA A 329 3.61 6.97 30.82
C ALA A 329 3.46 6.73 29.30
N ARG A 330 2.68 7.58 28.63
CA ARG A 330 2.43 7.53 27.18
C ARG A 330 2.53 8.91 26.55
N LEU A 331 2.79 8.95 25.25
CA LEU A 331 2.63 10.15 24.44
C LEU A 331 1.13 10.37 24.22
N PRO A 332 0.59 11.60 24.34
CA PRO A 332 -0.82 11.86 24.05
C PRO A 332 -1.20 11.37 22.65
N ALA A 333 -2.34 10.70 22.50
CA ALA A 333 -2.72 10.05 21.23
C ALA A 333 -2.92 11.08 20.09
N TYR A 334 -3.31 12.31 20.46
CA TYR A 334 -3.54 13.45 19.58
C TYR A 334 -2.38 14.47 19.59
N ILE A 335 -1.15 14.06 19.95
CA ILE A 335 -0.02 14.99 19.94
C ILE A 335 0.32 15.45 18.52
N HIS A 336 0.58 16.75 18.33
CA HIS A 336 0.88 17.34 17.01
C HIS A 336 2.37 17.29 16.64
N ARG A 337 3.24 16.97 17.59
CA ARG A 337 4.68 16.83 17.38
C ARG A 337 5.27 15.84 18.36
N ALA A 338 6.06 14.90 17.86
CA ALA A 338 6.95 14.06 18.64
C ALA A 338 8.36 14.17 18.05
N THR A 339 9.41 14.02 18.85
CA THR A 339 10.81 14.14 18.38
C THR A 339 11.67 13.08 19.03
N GLN A 340 12.72 12.63 18.34
CA GLN A 340 13.79 11.89 19.01
C GLN A 340 14.46 12.77 20.09
N PRO A 341 14.82 12.20 21.24
CA PRO A 341 15.62 12.91 22.23
C PRO A 341 17.03 13.18 21.68
N PRO A 342 17.78 14.12 22.29
CA PRO A 342 19.20 14.30 21.98
C PRO A 342 19.97 12.98 22.01
N LYS A 343 20.85 12.75 21.02
CA LYS A 343 21.62 11.50 20.90
C LYS A 343 22.42 11.14 22.16
N GLU A 344 22.86 12.16 22.90
CA GLU A 344 23.57 12.04 24.17
C GLU A 344 22.77 11.34 25.29
N TYR A 345 21.43 11.32 25.20
CA TYR A 345 20.59 10.62 26.18
C TYR A 345 20.52 9.10 25.95
N ASN A 346 21.02 8.61 24.81
CA ASN A 346 21.02 7.20 24.43
C ASN A 346 19.65 6.50 24.64
N ASN A 347 18.58 7.24 24.36
CA ASN A 347 17.21 6.78 24.46
C ASN A 347 16.59 6.78 23.05
N PRO A 348 16.14 5.64 22.51
CA PRO A 348 15.53 5.60 21.19
C PRO A 348 14.08 6.08 21.17
N SER A 349 13.40 6.14 22.33
CA SER A 349 11.97 6.43 22.43
C SER A 349 11.67 7.91 22.21
N TYR A 350 10.70 8.20 21.35
CA TYR A 350 10.31 9.57 21.04
C TYR A 350 9.69 10.31 22.24
N GLU A 351 9.83 11.63 22.23
CA GLU A 351 9.25 12.56 23.21
C GLU A 351 8.14 13.38 22.56
N ALA A 352 6.95 13.42 23.17
CA ALA A 352 5.89 14.32 22.76
C ALA A 352 6.25 15.79 23.10
N ARG A 353 6.01 16.68 22.15
CA ARG A 353 6.29 18.13 22.25
C ARG A 353 5.00 18.91 22.17
N PHE A 354 4.76 19.77 23.16
CA PHE A 354 3.63 20.67 23.13
C PHE A 354 3.82 21.74 22.04
N TRP A 355 3.06 21.65 20.94
CA TRP A 355 3.28 22.50 19.77
C TRP A 355 2.29 23.66 19.69
N ASN A 356 2.64 24.79 20.31
CA ASN A 356 1.90 26.05 20.19
C ASN A 356 2.82 27.24 19.83
N PRO A 357 3.33 27.33 18.58
CA PRO A 357 4.24 28.41 18.20
C PRO A 357 3.52 29.77 18.27
N THR A 358 4.27 30.83 18.62
CA THR A 358 3.74 32.20 18.66
C THR A 358 3.37 32.69 17.27
N ASP A 359 4.24 32.44 16.29
CA ASP A 359 4.01 32.75 14.88
C ASP A 359 3.46 31.52 14.17
N LYS A 360 2.14 31.48 13.97
CA LYS A 360 1.48 30.41 13.21
C LYS A 360 1.58 30.71 11.72
N TYR A 361 1.86 29.68 10.92
CA TYR A 361 1.88 29.80 9.46
C TYR A 361 0.46 30.11 8.94
N ILE A 362 0.38 31.07 8.02
CA ILE A 362 -0.85 31.47 7.34
C ILE A 362 -0.69 31.13 5.86
N PHE A 363 -1.51 30.21 5.36
CA PHE A 363 -1.55 29.86 3.94
C PHE A 363 -1.84 31.09 3.07
N GLN A 364 -1.01 31.30 2.05
CA GLN A 364 -1.12 32.41 1.11
C GLN A 364 -1.83 32.03 -0.19
N HIS A 365 -1.82 30.74 -0.55
CA HIS A 365 -2.36 30.23 -1.79
C HIS A 365 -3.61 29.38 -1.54
N LYS A 366 -4.51 29.38 -2.54
CA LYS A 366 -5.67 28.50 -2.54
C LYS A 366 -5.28 27.14 -3.12
N ARG A 367 -5.99 26.11 -2.67
CA ARG A 367 -5.96 24.76 -3.27
C ARG A 367 -6.13 24.85 -4.79
N PRO A 368 -5.28 24.19 -5.58
CA PRO A 368 -5.48 24.08 -7.02
C PRO A 368 -6.75 23.30 -7.36
N LYS A 369 -7.39 23.64 -8.47
CA LYS A 369 -8.55 22.89 -8.97
C LYS A 369 -8.11 21.48 -9.39
N LEU A 370 -9.05 20.53 -9.32
CA LEU A 370 -8.84 19.19 -9.89
C LEU A 370 -8.49 19.30 -11.39
N PRO A 371 -7.32 18.81 -11.83
CA PRO A 371 -6.97 18.83 -13.25
C PRO A 371 -7.83 17.83 -14.04
N LYS A 372 -7.87 17.98 -15.37
CA LYS A 372 -8.57 17.05 -16.28
C LYS A 372 -8.02 15.63 -16.19
N SER A 373 -6.70 15.53 -16.09
CA SER A 373 -5.92 14.30 -15.93
C SER A 373 -5.02 14.42 -14.71
N LEU A 374 -4.91 13.35 -13.93
CA LEU A 374 -4.08 13.32 -12.72
C LEU A 374 -2.70 12.74 -13.07
N LYS A 375 -1.65 13.54 -12.87
CA LYS A 375 -0.24 13.15 -13.06
C LYS A 375 0.48 13.35 -11.75
N ILE A 376 0.76 12.23 -11.10
CA ILE A 376 1.21 12.14 -9.72
C ILE A 376 2.71 11.92 -9.66
N TYR A 377 3.41 12.75 -8.91
CA TYR A 377 4.80 12.55 -8.52
C TYR A 377 4.83 12.05 -7.07
N GLU A 378 5.12 10.78 -6.88
CA GLU A 378 5.26 10.15 -5.56
C GLU A 378 6.65 10.46 -4.99
N ALA A 379 6.70 10.99 -3.76
CA ALA A 379 7.93 11.49 -3.16
C ALA A 379 8.01 11.28 -1.66
N HIS A 380 9.24 11.21 -1.17
CA HIS A 380 9.61 11.10 0.23
C HIS A 380 10.65 12.17 0.60
N VAL A 381 10.21 13.16 1.39
CA VAL A 381 11.02 14.34 1.77
C VAL A 381 12.43 14.01 2.25
N GLY A 382 12.57 13.02 3.14
CA GLY A 382 13.86 12.70 3.74
C GLY A 382 14.92 12.12 2.80
N ILE A 383 14.55 11.62 1.62
CA ILE A 383 15.51 11.07 0.64
C ILE A 383 15.71 12.01 -0.56
N SER A 384 14.94 13.09 -0.66
CA SER A 384 14.94 14.02 -1.79
C SER A 384 16.13 15.01 -1.78
N THR A 385 17.33 14.50 -1.48
CA THR A 385 18.59 15.24 -1.46
C THR A 385 19.68 14.38 -2.11
N PRO A 386 20.66 14.96 -2.83
CA PRO A 386 21.80 14.20 -3.34
C PRO A 386 22.81 13.81 -2.25
N ASP A 387 22.75 14.46 -1.09
CA ASP A 387 23.61 14.18 0.05
C ASP A 387 23.09 12.97 0.85
N PRO A 388 23.96 12.13 1.42
CA PRO A 388 23.57 10.99 2.26
C PRO A 388 23.13 11.45 3.67
N LYS A 389 22.02 12.19 3.74
CA LYS A 389 21.41 12.73 4.96
C LYS A 389 19.89 12.72 4.82
N ILE A 390 19.20 12.96 5.93
CA ILE A 390 17.76 13.21 5.91
C ILE A 390 17.51 14.62 5.35
N GLY A 391 16.80 14.71 4.23
CA GLY A 391 16.30 15.96 3.66
C GLY A 391 15.18 16.59 4.51
N THR A 392 15.03 17.90 4.40
CA THR A 392 14.05 18.70 5.14
C THR A 392 12.87 19.15 4.28
N TYR A 393 11.75 19.50 4.91
CA TYR A 393 10.59 20.09 4.22
C TYR A 393 10.97 21.34 3.43
N ASN A 394 11.83 22.18 4.00
CA ASN A 394 12.30 23.40 3.33
C ASN A 394 13.20 23.09 2.13
N GLU A 395 14.12 22.14 2.25
CA GLU A 395 14.94 21.70 1.10
C GLU A 395 14.07 21.11 -0.03
N PHE A 396 13.05 20.31 0.31
CA PHE A 396 12.10 19.79 -0.68
C PHE A 396 11.33 20.93 -1.36
N THR A 397 10.86 21.89 -0.56
CA THR A 397 10.14 23.08 -1.04
C THR A 397 10.97 23.86 -2.06
N ASP A 398 12.24 24.11 -1.74
CA ASP A 398 13.10 24.99 -2.52
C ASP A 398 13.74 24.29 -3.74
N ASN A 399 14.04 22.99 -3.62
CA ASN A 399 14.86 22.29 -4.62
C ASN A 399 14.09 21.25 -5.45
N VAL A 400 13.00 20.70 -4.92
CA VAL A 400 12.30 19.55 -5.54
C VAL A 400 10.98 19.98 -6.17
N LEU A 401 10.20 20.85 -5.52
CA LEU A 401 8.97 21.39 -6.12
C LEU A 401 9.19 22.03 -7.50
N PRO A 402 10.27 22.81 -7.75
CA PRO A 402 10.54 23.33 -9.08
C PRO A 402 10.78 22.23 -10.13
N VAL A 403 11.43 21.14 -9.75
CA VAL A 403 11.69 19.99 -10.65
C VAL A 403 10.39 19.28 -11.00
N ILE A 404 9.53 19.00 -10.00
CA ILE A 404 8.22 18.38 -10.20
C ILE A 404 7.36 19.23 -11.15
N LYS A 405 7.35 20.55 -10.95
CA LYS A 405 6.62 21.48 -11.80
C LYS A 405 7.15 21.50 -13.23
N ASP A 406 8.47 21.53 -13.40
CA ASP A 406 9.14 21.54 -14.70
C ASP A 406 8.84 20.28 -15.52
N LEU A 407 8.79 19.11 -14.86
CA LEU A 407 8.43 17.83 -15.47
C LEU A 407 6.95 17.74 -15.91
N GLY A 408 6.11 18.73 -15.59
CA GLY A 408 4.71 18.76 -16.00
C GLY A 408 3.76 17.89 -15.15
N TYR A 409 4.21 17.41 -13.99
CA TYR A 409 3.33 16.82 -12.99
C TYR A 409 2.41 17.89 -12.38
N ASN A 410 1.23 17.47 -11.91
CA ASN A 410 0.23 18.38 -11.35
C ASN A 410 -0.24 17.99 -9.95
N THR A 411 0.22 16.85 -9.44
CA THR A 411 -0.12 16.32 -8.13
C THR A 411 1.11 15.66 -7.52
N ILE A 412 1.30 15.81 -6.21
CA ILE A 412 2.34 15.14 -5.43
C ILE A 412 1.65 14.12 -4.52
N GLN A 413 2.13 12.88 -4.50
CA GLN A 413 1.80 11.92 -3.44
C GLN A 413 2.93 11.97 -2.41
N LEU A 414 2.65 12.47 -1.21
CA LEU A 414 3.66 12.75 -0.20
C LEU A 414 3.65 11.64 0.86
N MET A 415 4.68 10.80 0.81
CA MET A 415 4.86 9.64 1.68
C MET A 415 5.47 10.03 3.03
N SER A 416 5.33 9.16 4.03
CA SER A 416 6.07 9.23 5.31
C SER A 416 5.85 10.50 6.15
N ILE A 417 4.69 11.15 6.02
CA ILE A 417 4.40 12.39 6.76
C ILE A 417 3.89 12.13 8.17
N MET A 418 3.03 11.13 8.37
CA MET A 418 2.60 10.73 9.71
C MET A 418 3.81 10.18 10.49
N GLU A 419 3.96 10.56 11.75
CA GLU A 419 5.19 10.27 12.50
C GLU A 419 5.37 8.77 12.77
N HIS A 420 6.57 8.29 12.46
CA HIS A 420 6.95 6.88 12.51
C HIS A 420 8.34 6.76 13.14
N ALA A 421 8.48 6.02 14.24
CA ALA A 421 9.77 5.94 14.94
C ALA A 421 10.86 5.21 14.13
N TYR A 422 10.49 4.21 13.33
CA TYR A 422 11.43 3.43 12.52
C TYR A 422 11.55 4.00 11.09
N TYR A 423 12.65 4.68 10.78
CA TYR A 423 12.80 5.39 9.49
C TYR A 423 12.79 4.43 8.29
N ALA A 424 13.41 3.25 8.42
CA ALA A 424 13.41 2.23 7.38
C ALA A 424 12.07 1.50 7.19
N SER A 425 11.03 1.85 7.96
CA SER A 425 9.66 1.46 7.63
C SER A 425 9.09 2.20 6.43
N PHE A 426 9.81 3.20 5.90
CA PHE A 426 9.36 4.04 4.80
C PHE A 426 8.02 4.73 5.08
N GLY A 427 7.76 5.02 6.37
CA GLY A 427 6.53 5.66 6.81
C GLY A 427 5.37 4.71 7.11
N TYR A 428 5.53 3.40 6.96
CA TYR A 428 4.43 2.45 7.19
C TYR A 428 4.22 2.08 8.66
N GLN A 429 5.22 2.28 9.54
CA GLN A 429 5.10 1.96 10.98
C GLN A 429 4.73 3.20 11.82
N ILE A 430 3.49 3.65 11.70
CA ILE A 430 3.00 4.86 12.38
C ILE A 430 2.98 4.70 13.90
N THR A 431 3.45 5.75 14.59
CA THR A 431 3.53 5.84 16.05
C THR A 431 2.64 6.95 16.61
N SER A 432 2.67 8.14 16.01
CA SER A 432 1.87 9.31 16.42
C SER A 432 1.08 9.86 15.23
N PHE A 433 -0.21 9.51 15.14
CA PHE A 433 -1.03 9.73 13.94
C PHE A 433 -1.30 11.21 13.62
N PHE A 434 -1.33 12.08 14.64
CA PHE A 434 -1.55 13.52 14.48
C PHE A 434 -0.25 14.32 14.43
N ALA A 435 0.90 13.66 14.58
CA ALA A 435 2.21 14.31 14.47
C ALA A 435 2.73 14.20 13.04
N VAL A 436 3.22 15.31 12.51
CA VAL A 436 4.04 15.29 11.30
C VAL A 436 5.45 14.83 11.65
N SER A 437 6.12 14.12 10.74
CA SER A 437 7.44 13.57 11.04
C SER A 437 8.46 14.67 11.32
N SER A 438 8.96 14.67 12.54
CA SER A 438 9.91 15.66 13.04
C SER A 438 11.28 15.59 12.39
N ARG A 439 11.60 14.47 11.72
CA ARG A 439 12.84 14.27 10.97
C ARG A 439 13.07 15.33 9.90
N PHE A 440 12.00 15.80 9.28
CA PHE A 440 12.10 16.69 8.13
C PHE A 440 11.92 18.17 8.50
N GLY A 441 11.48 18.47 9.73
CA GLY A 441 11.26 19.83 10.19
C GLY A 441 10.10 19.96 11.17
N THR A 442 9.47 21.13 11.15
CA THR A 442 8.32 21.48 12.00
C THR A 442 7.00 21.35 11.23
N PRO A 443 5.84 21.30 11.94
CA PRO A 443 4.53 21.46 11.30
C PRO A 443 4.42 22.69 10.40
N GLU A 444 5.05 23.80 10.77
CA GLU A 444 4.99 25.04 9.99
C GLU A 444 5.80 24.92 8.68
N ASP A 445 6.92 24.17 8.68
CA ASP A 445 7.69 23.89 7.47
C ASP A 445 6.90 23.02 6.47
N LEU A 446 6.09 22.06 6.96
CA LEU A 446 5.20 21.28 6.10
C LEU A 446 4.07 22.16 5.52
N LYS A 447 3.49 23.07 6.31
CA LYS A 447 2.49 24.02 5.80
C LYS A 447 3.09 24.90 4.70
N ARG A 448 4.33 25.39 4.87
CA ARG A 448 5.08 26.12 3.83
C ARG A 448 5.26 25.30 2.56
N LEU A 449 5.62 24.02 2.68
CA LEU A 449 5.78 23.12 1.53
C LEU A 449 4.48 23.03 0.73
N ILE A 450 3.37 22.71 1.40
CA ILE A 450 2.07 22.53 0.73
C ILE A 450 1.58 23.85 0.13
N ASP A 451 1.70 24.96 0.85
CA ASP A 451 1.32 26.28 0.36
C ASP A 451 2.14 26.70 -0.87
N THR A 452 3.44 26.41 -0.87
CA THR A 452 4.32 26.68 -2.03
C THR A 452 3.94 25.79 -3.21
N ALA A 453 3.63 24.50 -2.97
CA ALA A 453 3.14 23.60 -4.01
C ALA A 453 1.83 24.12 -4.62
N HIS A 454 0.89 24.59 -3.79
CA HIS A 454 -0.35 25.23 -4.23
C HIS A 454 -0.09 26.48 -5.07
N GLY A 455 0.87 27.33 -4.68
CA GLY A 455 1.32 28.48 -5.47
C GLY A 455 1.88 28.12 -6.85
N LEU A 456 2.44 26.92 -7.00
CA LEU A 456 2.89 26.34 -8.28
C LEU A 456 1.76 25.64 -9.06
N GLY A 457 0.54 25.60 -8.51
CA GLY A 457 -0.60 24.88 -9.06
C GLY A 457 -0.51 23.36 -8.92
N LEU A 458 0.30 22.86 -7.99
CA LEU A 458 0.46 21.44 -7.68
C LEU A 458 -0.46 21.06 -6.53
N ARG A 459 -1.29 20.03 -6.71
CA ARG A 459 -2.04 19.42 -5.62
C ARG A 459 -1.12 18.54 -4.77
N VAL A 460 -1.41 18.36 -3.48
CA VAL A 460 -0.63 17.49 -2.59
C VAL A 460 -1.56 16.50 -1.89
N LEU A 461 -1.33 15.21 -2.11
CA LEU A 461 -2.01 14.11 -1.45
C LEU A 461 -1.12 13.57 -0.33
N LEU A 462 -1.74 13.11 0.76
CA LEU A 462 -1.06 12.49 1.89
C LEU A 462 -1.20 10.95 1.83
N ASP A 463 -0.13 10.22 2.14
CA ASP A 463 -0.23 8.80 2.50
C ASP A 463 -0.85 8.66 3.89
N VAL A 464 -1.98 7.97 3.95
CA VAL A 464 -2.71 7.65 5.18
C VAL A 464 -2.60 6.16 5.46
N VAL A 465 -1.84 5.84 6.50
CA VAL A 465 -1.66 4.47 6.97
C VAL A 465 -2.64 4.21 8.12
N HIS A 466 -3.89 3.93 7.75
CA HIS A 466 -4.94 3.53 8.69
C HIS A 466 -5.20 2.02 8.71
N SER A 467 -4.42 1.24 7.95
CA SER A 467 -4.53 -0.22 7.92
C SER A 467 -4.02 -0.89 9.18
N HIS A 468 -3.02 -0.28 9.84
CA HIS A 468 -2.38 -0.79 11.04
C HIS A 468 -1.66 0.33 11.82
N ALA A 469 -1.12 -0.01 12.99
CA ALA A 469 -0.23 0.85 13.78
C ALA A 469 1.00 0.07 14.24
N SER A 470 2.08 0.78 14.54
CA SER A 470 3.29 0.19 15.12
C SER A 470 2.99 -0.52 16.45
N LYS A 471 3.73 -1.61 16.74
CA LYS A 471 3.71 -2.27 18.05
C LYS A 471 4.45 -1.50 19.16
N ASN A 472 5.06 -0.35 18.85
CA ASN A 472 5.72 0.49 19.84
C ASN A 472 4.75 0.89 20.97
N VAL A 473 5.16 0.62 22.22
CA VAL A 473 4.37 0.89 23.43
C VAL A 473 4.75 2.20 24.11
N GLU A 474 6.05 2.53 24.17
CA GLU A 474 6.51 3.72 24.88
C GLU A 474 6.21 5.02 24.14
N ASP A 475 6.33 4.98 22.81
CA ASP A 475 6.20 6.13 21.92
C ASP A 475 5.17 5.93 20.80
N GLY A 476 4.40 4.85 20.84
CA GLY A 476 3.31 4.55 19.92
C GLY A 476 1.95 4.44 20.60
N LEU A 477 0.93 4.12 19.79
CA LEU A 477 -0.46 3.96 20.24
C LEU A 477 -0.72 2.59 20.90
N ASN A 478 0.21 1.63 20.79
CA ASN A 478 0.04 0.28 21.33
C ASN A 478 -0.01 0.30 22.87
N MET A 479 -0.88 -0.53 23.46
CA MET A 479 -1.02 -0.66 24.92
C MET A 479 -1.23 0.69 25.63
N PHE A 480 -1.94 1.62 24.98
CA PHE A 480 -2.10 3.00 25.44
C PHE A 480 -2.61 3.07 26.87
N ASP A 481 -3.75 2.45 27.16
CA ASP A 481 -4.36 2.37 28.49
C ASP A 481 -4.02 1.08 29.25
N GLY A 482 -2.92 0.43 28.87
CA GLY A 482 -2.47 -0.86 29.42
C GLY A 482 -3.21 -2.08 28.86
N THR A 483 -4.17 -1.90 27.95
CA THR A 483 -4.87 -3.02 27.28
C THR A 483 -4.42 -3.19 25.84
N ASP A 484 -4.55 -4.41 25.32
CA ASP A 484 -4.33 -4.65 23.90
C ASP A 484 -5.50 -4.16 23.03
N TYR A 485 -6.65 -3.80 23.58
CA TYR A 485 -7.87 -3.55 22.83
C TYR A 485 -8.41 -2.11 22.84
N CYS A 486 -7.66 -1.14 23.38
CA CYS A 486 -8.08 0.26 23.44
C CYS A 486 -8.54 0.82 22.07
N TYR A 487 -7.60 0.93 21.12
CA TYR A 487 -7.88 1.35 19.74
C TYR A 487 -7.91 0.17 18.75
N PHE A 488 -7.57 -1.03 19.24
CA PHE A 488 -7.28 -2.20 18.43
C PHE A 488 -8.22 -3.35 18.79
N HIS A 489 -8.26 -4.39 17.96
CA HIS A 489 -8.85 -5.65 18.41
C HIS A 489 -7.96 -6.32 19.47
N SER A 490 -8.55 -7.14 20.35
CA SER A 490 -7.80 -7.98 21.29
C SER A 490 -7.29 -9.26 20.63
N GLY A 491 -6.21 -9.83 21.17
CA GLY A 491 -5.70 -11.15 20.79
C GLY A 491 -5.22 -11.20 19.34
N GLY A 492 -5.37 -12.37 18.71
CA GLY A 492 -4.88 -12.62 17.35
C GLY A 492 -5.52 -11.73 16.28
N LYS A 493 -6.81 -11.37 16.41
CA LYS A 493 -7.50 -10.45 15.47
C LYS A 493 -6.86 -9.06 15.47
N GLY A 494 -6.23 -8.66 16.57
CA GLY A 494 -5.58 -7.36 16.74
C GLY A 494 -4.13 -7.30 16.30
N GLN A 495 -3.60 -8.35 15.66
CA GLN A 495 -2.19 -8.46 15.29
C GLN A 495 -2.04 -8.81 13.81
N HIS A 496 -1.15 -8.10 13.13
CA HIS A 496 -0.74 -8.42 11.76
C HIS A 496 0.60 -9.14 11.79
N ASP A 497 0.59 -10.46 11.58
CA ASP A 497 1.77 -11.32 11.80
C ASP A 497 2.95 -10.95 10.89
N GLN A 498 2.70 -10.71 9.59
CA GLN A 498 3.78 -10.44 8.62
C GLN A 498 4.41 -9.04 8.80
N TRP A 499 3.62 -8.07 9.25
CA TRP A 499 4.11 -6.69 9.46
C TRP A 499 4.49 -6.41 10.91
N ASP A 500 4.35 -7.40 11.79
CA ASP A 500 4.57 -7.27 13.23
C ASP A 500 3.87 -6.02 13.83
N SER A 501 2.59 -5.85 13.51
CA SER A 501 1.83 -4.60 13.76
C SER A 501 0.52 -4.82 14.53
N ARG A 502 -0.13 -3.74 14.97
CA ARG A 502 -1.48 -3.76 15.59
C ARG A 502 -2.57 -3.41 14.58
N LEU A 503 -3.74 -4.04 14.69
CA LEU A 503 -4.89 -3.83 13.80
C LEU A 503 -6.05 -3.13 14.51
N PHE A 504 -6.53 -2.04 13.92
CA PHE A 504 -7.59 -1.21 14.48
C PHE A 504 -8.91 -1.96 14.66
N ASN A 505 -9.67 -1.57 15.68
CA ASN A 505 -11.06 -1.99 15.82
C ASN A 505 -11.98 -0.96 15.16
N TYR A 506 -12.24 -1.12 13.86
CA TYR A 506 -13.09 -0.20 13.09
C TYR A 506 -14.57 -0.17 13.54
N GLY A 507 -14.99 -1.14 14.35
CA GLY A 507 -16.32 -1.18 14.97
C GLY A 507 -16.42 -0.38 16.28
N ASN A 508 -15.30 0.17 16.80
CA ASN A 508 -15.29 0.95 18.04
C ASN A 508 -15.53 2.44 17.77
N TYR A 509 -16.38 3.06 18.59
CA TYR A 509 -16.81 4.46 18.45
C TYR A 509 -15.65 5.46 18.49
N GLU A 510 -14.76 5.33 19.49
CA GLU A 510 -13.63 6.25 19.68
C GLU A 510 -12.48 5.96 18.72
N THR A 511 -12.36 4.72 18.23
CA THR A 511 -11.44 4.39 17.12
C THR A 511 -11.90 5.06 15.83
N LEU A 512 -13.20 5.02 15.50
CA LEU A 512 -13.75 5.77 14.37
C LEU A 512 -13.56 7.28 14.55
N ARG A 513 -13.76 7.81 15.77
CA ARG A 513 -13.51 9.22 16.10
C ARG A 513 -12.07 9.59 15.78
N PHE A 514 -11.12 8.81 16.28
CA PHE A 514 -9.68 9.00 16.08
C PHE A 514 -9.32 9.02 14.60
N LEU A 515 -9.71 8.00 13.83
CA LEU A 515 -9.33 7.85 12.43
C LEU A 515 -10.00 8.89 11.51
N LEU A 516 -11.30 9.16 11.69
CA LEU A 516 -12.00 10.18 10.89
C LEU A 516 -11.53 11.60 11.23
N SER A 517 -11.26 11.85 12.51
CA SER A 517 -10.69 13.11 12.95
C SER A 517 -9.27 13.32 12.45
N ASN A 518 -8.48 12.25 12.28
CA ASN A 518 -7.14 12.33 11.72
C ASN A 518 -7.16 12.81 10.27
N LEU A 519 -8.06 12.26 9.46
CA LEU A 519 -8.26 12.73 8.08
C LEU A 519 -8.60 14.23 8.05
N LYS A 520 -9.59 14.66 8.85
CA LYS A 520 -10.01 16.06 8.85
C LYS A 520 -8.93 17.00 9.38
N TYR A 521 -8.14 16.57 10.37
CA TYR A 521 -6.97 17.33 10.86
C TYR A 521 -6.00 17.65 9.73
N PHE A 522 -5.62 16.69 8.90
CA PHE A 522 -4.73 16.94 7.76
C PHE A 522 -5.36 17.81 6.65
N LEU A 523 -6.68 17.74 6.46
CA LEU A 523 -7.38 18.63 5.53
C LEU A 523 -7.42 20.09 6.01
N ASP A 524 -7.69 20.30 7.30
CA ASP A 524 -7.88 21.63 7.90
C ASP A 524 -6.55 22.31 8.25
N GLU A 525 -5.62 21.61 8.92
CA GLU A 525 -4.39 22.22 9.45
C GLU A 525 -3.29 22.35 8.40
N PHE A 526 -3.27 21.44 7.42
CA PHE A 526 -2.19 21.35 6.43
C PHE A 526 -2.64 21.58 5.00
N SER A 527 -3.94 21.69 4.75
CA SER A 527 -4.49 21.90 3.41
C SER A 527 -4.16 20.81 2.39
N PHE A 528 -3.98 19.55 2.80
CA PHE A 528 -3.82 18.42 1.85
C PHE A 528 -5.04 18.25 0.96
N ASP A 529 -4.85 17.99 -0.34
CA ASP A 529 -5.88 17.88 -1.39
C ASP A 529 -6.51 16.48 -1.51
N GLY A 530 -6.19 15.60 -0.57
CA GLY A 530 -6.67 14.24 -0.55
C GLY A 530 -5.62 13.27 -0.04
N PHE A 531 -5.88 11.99 -0.29
CA PHE A 531 -5.22 10.89 0.38
C PHE A 531 -4.97 9.71 -0.55
N ARG A 532 -3.85 9.01 -0.35
CA ARG A 532 -3.75 7.59 -0.65
C ARG A 532 -3.94 6.83 0.66
N PHE A 533 -4.83 5.85 0.66
CA PHE A 533 -4.99 4.93 1.79
C PHE A 533 -4.18 3.68 1.52
N ASP A 534 -3.20 3.42 2.37
CA ASP A 534 -2.25 2.33 2.21
C ASP A 534 -2.69 1.04 2.90
N GLY A 535 -2.38 -0.10 2.28
CA GLY A 535 -2.75 -1.42 2.80
C GLY A 535 -4.26 -1.69 2.78
N ILE A 536 -5.01 -1.19 1.79
CA ILE A 536 -6.47 -1.44 1.68
C ILE A 536 -6.78 -2.92 1.59
N THR A 537 -5.96 -3.72 0.89
CA THR A 537 -6.13 -5.18 0.88
C THR A 537 -6.03 -5.78 2.28
N SER A 538 -5.11 -5.29 3.13
CA SER A 538 -5.01 -5.75 4.51
C SER A 538 -6.24 -5.41 5.34
N MET A 539 -6.86 -4.25 5.07
CA MET A 539 -8.10 -3.83 5.73
C MET A 539 -9.31 -4.62 5.24
N LEU A 540 -9.40 -4.88 3.93
CA LEU A 540 -10.54 -5.51 3.29
C LEU A 540 -10.74 -6.95 3.75
N TYR A 541 -9.67 -7.70 4.01
CA TYR A 541 -9.76 -9.14 4.25
C TYR A 541 -9.22 -9.53 5.61
N THR A 542 -9.88 -10.48 6.27
CA THR A 542 -9.44 -11.02 7.56
C THR A 542 -8.16 -11.86 7.47
N HIS A 543 -7.79 -12.32 6.27
CA HIS A 543 -6.49 -12.94 5.98
C HIS A 543 -5.47 -11.93 5.40
N HIS A 544 -5.85 -10.66 5.26
CA HIS A 544 -5.00 -9.55 4.83
C HIS A 544 -4.36 -9.70 3.44
N GLY A 545 -4.93 -10.56 2.58
CA GLY A 545 -4.33 -10.93 1.28
C GLY A 545 -3.14 -11.90 1.38
N ILE A 546 -2.72 -12.29 2.58
CA ILE A 546 -1.56 -13.16 2.78
C ILE A 546 -1.90 -14.59 2.38
N GLY A 547 -1.06 -15.18 1.52
CA GLY A 547 -1.19 -16.57 1.05
C GLY A 547 -2.49 -16.84 0.28
N SER A 548 -3.16 -15.79 -0.20
CA SER A 548 -4.42 -15.88 -0.94
C SER A 548 -4.24 -15.35 -2.36
N GLY A 549 -4.80 -16.07 -3.33
CA GLY A 549 -4.89 -15.62 -4.72
C GLY A 549 -6.24 -14.95 -4.98
N PHE A 550 -6.26 -14.03 -5.94
CA PHE A 550 -7.44 -13.33 -6.39
C PHE A 550 -7.64 -13.62 -7.88
N SER A 551 -8.57 -14.52 -8.20
CA SER A 551 -8.79 -14.99 -9.57
C SER A 551 -9.67 -14.05 -10.39
N GLY A 552 -10.44 -13.20 -9.70
CA GLY A 552 -11.49 -12.37 -10.28
C GLY A 552 -12.89 -12.98 -10.14
N ASP A 553 -13.03 -14.18 -9.57
CA ASP A 553 -14.33 -14.73 -9.17
C ASP A 553 -14.93 -13.88 -8.04
N TYR A 554 -16.11 -13.32 -8.28
CA TYR A 554 -16.77 -12.43 -7.32
C TYR A 554 -17.11 -13.12 -6.00
N ASN A 555 -17.17 -14.45 -5.93
CA ASN A 555 -17.35 -15.16 -4.67
C ASN A 555 -16.20 -14.93 -3.68
N GLU A 556 -14.99 -14.66 -4.16
CA GLU A 556 -13.82 -14.34 -3.32
C GLU A 556 -14.00 -12.98 -2.59
N TYR A 557 -14.87 -12.11 -3.12
CA TYR A 557 -15.04 -10.73 -2.66
C TYR A 557 -16.42 -10.49 -2.04
N LEU A 558 -17.48 -10.89 -2.73
CA LEU A 558 -18.85 -10.45 -2.53
C LEU A 558 -19.78 -11.54 -2.01
N SER A 559 -19.30 -12.79 -1.87
CA SER A 559 -20.05 -13.81 -1.16
C SER A 559 -20.30 -13.36 0.29
N PRO A 560 -21.48 -13.67 0.89
CA PRO A 560 -21.71 -13.46 2.32
C PRO A 560 -20.68 -14.18 3.23
N PHE A 561 -20.04 -15.22 2.69
CA PHE A 561 -19.00 -16.02 3.34
C PHE A 561 -17.57 -15.61 2.95
N ALA A 562 -17.40 -14.65 2.05
CA ALA A 562 -16.09 -14.12 1.72
C ALA A 562 -15.45 -13.56 3.02
N PRO A 563 -14.13 -13.70 3.19
CA PRO A 563 -13.41 -13.26 4.38
C PRO A 563 -13.21 -11.74 4.42
N VAL A 564 -14.25 -10.97 4.04
CA VAL A 564 -14.22 -9.51 4.01
C VAL A 564 -14.57 -8.94 5.37
N ASP A 565 -13.73 -8.02 5.85
CA ASP A 565 -13.99 -7.25 7.07
C ASP A 565 -15.01 -6.14 6.79
N LYS A 566 -16.22 -6.34 7.32
CA LYS A 566 -17.36 -5.44 7.15
C LYS A 566 -17.22 -4.15 7.95
N GLU A 567 -16.47 -4.18 9.06
CA GLU A 567 -16.22 -3.00 9.91
C GLU A 567 -15.22 -2.08 9.22
N ALA A 568 -14.13 -2.65 8.68
CA ALA A 568 -13.15 -1.91 7.88
C ALA A 568 -13.79 -1.32 6.62
N LEU A 569 -14.63 -2.08 5.93
CA LEU A 569 -15.36 -1.60 4.75
C LEU A 569 -16.32 -0.45 5.08
N ALA A 570 -17.00 -0.51 6.22
CA ALA A 570 -17.84 0.58 6.69
C ALA A 570 -17.01 1.84 7.03
N TYR A 571 -15.85 1.67 7.68
CA TYR A 571 -14.91 2.77 7.91
C TYR A 571 -14.45 3.43 6.60
N MET A 572 -14.07 2.65 5.59
CA MET A 572 -13.68 3.17 4.27
C MET A 572 -14.80 3.98 3.61
N MET A 573 -16.05 3.52 3.70
CA MET A 573 -17.22 4.27 3.21
C MET A 573 -17.40 5.60 3.95
N LEU A 574 -17.28 5.60 5.28
CA LEU A 574 -17.38 6.81 6.11
C LEU A 574 -16.25 7.79 5.83
N ALA A 575 -15.02 7.31 5.65
CA ALA A 575 -13.85 8.13 5.32
C ALA A 575 -14.02 8.85 3.97
N ASN A 576 -14.53 8.14 2.95
CA ASN A 576 -14.83 8.76 1.66
C ASN A 576 -16.02 9.72 1.73
N ASP A 577 -17.08 9.39 2.48
CA ASP A 577 -18.20 10.31 2.72
C ASP A 577 -17.74 11.62 3.40
N LEU A 578 -16.83 11.52 4.37
CA LEU A 578 -16.22 12.68 5.02
C LEU A 578 -15.51 13.56 3.99
N CYS A 579 -14.69 12.97 3.11
CA CYS A 579 -13.98 13.69 2.05
C CYS A 579 -14.95 14.38 1.07
N VAL A 580 -16.05 13.72 0.71
CA VAL A 580 -17.09 14.28 -0.17
C VAL A 580 -17.82 15.43 0.51
N GLN A 581 -18.21 15.29 1.78
CA GLN A 581 -18.88 16.36 2.53
C GLN A 581 -17.95 17.55 2.78
N TYR A 582 -16.68 17.28 3.05
CA TYR A 582 -15.64 18.31 3.18
C TYR A 582 -15.49 19.11 1.90
N SER A 583 -15.37 18.42 0.75
CA SER A 583 -15.28 19.02 -0.58
C SER A 583 -16.42 20.00 -0.85
N LYS A 584 -17.67 19.56 -0.58
CA LYS A 584 -18.88 20.39 -0.77
C LYS A 584 -18.91 21.61 0.15
N THR A 585 -18.51 21.43 1.41
CA THR A 585 -18.58 22.49 2.43
C THR A 585 -17.54 23.58 2.21
N ASN A 586 -16.36 23.21 1.69
CA ASN A 586 -15.22 24.11 1.54
C ASN A 586 -14.98 24.56 0.08
N ASP A 587 -15.88 24.23 -0.85
CA ASP A 587 -15.74 24.52 -2.29
C ASP A 587 -14.36 24.08 -2.84
N CYS A 588 -13.97 22.87 -2.49
CA CYS A 588 -12.73 22.25 -2.94
C CYS A 588 -12.98 20.83 -3.44
N THR A 589 -11.95 20.17 -3.96
CA THR A 589 -12.03 18.75 -4.34
C THR A 589 -10.99 17.97 -3.57
N ILE A 590 -11.44 17.00 -2.79
CA ILE A 590 -10.59 16.03 -2.10
C ILE A 590 -10.54 14.77 -2.94
N THR A 591 -9.34 14.26 -3.24
CA THR A 591 -9.14 13.04 -4.05
C THR A 591 -8.69 11.87 -3.20
N THR A 592 -9.33 10.71 -3.31
CA THR A 592 -8.93 9.51 -2.55
C THR A 592 -8.46 8.37 -3.47
N ILE A 593 -7.31 7.78 -3.14
CA ILE A 593 -6.69 6.67 -3.87
C ILE A 593 -6.59 5.45 -2.94
N ALA A 594 -7.03 4.28 -3.40
CA ALA A 594 -6.87 3.02 -2.68
C ALA A 594 -5.64 2.24 -3.17
N GLU A 595 -4.75 1.87 -2.26
CA GLU A 595 -3.73 0.85 -2.50
C GLU A 595 -4.33 -0.54 -2.25
N ASP A 596 -4.99 -1.08 -3.27
CA ASP A 596 -5.58 -2.41 -3.27
C ASP A 596 -4.99 -3.28 -4.40
N VAL A 597 -4.36 -4.39 -4.01
CA VAL A 597 -3.86 -5.39 -4.96
C VAL A 597 -4.95 -6.40 -5.34
N SER A 598 -6.00 -6.57 -4.51
CA SER A 598 -6.93 -7.69 -4.69
C SER A 598 -7.78 -7.59 -5.94
N GLY A 599 -8.24 -6.38 -6.31
CA GLY A 599 -9.23 -6.28 -7.38
C GLY A 599 -10.65 -5.97 -6.90
N TYR A 600 -10.85 -5.56 -5.64
CA TYR A 600 -12.19 -5.52 -5.04
C TYR A 600 -13.18 -4.73 -5.91
N PRO A 601 -14.29 -5.36 -6.36
CA PRO A 601 -15.23 -4.72 -7.27
C PRO A 601 -15.99 -3.60 -6.57
N THR A 602 -16.28 -2.51 -7.27
CA THR A 602 -17.02 -1.32 -6.76
C THR A 602 -16.25 -0.46 -5.76
N LEU A 603 -14.96 -0.75 -5.53
CA LEU A 603 -14.11 0.01 -4.61
C LEU A 603 -14.02 1.48 -5.03
N CYS A 604 -13.89 1.73 -6.33
CA CYS A 604 -13.70 3.07 -6.90
C CYS A 604 -14.98 3.63 -7.54
N ARG A 605 -16.15 3.26 -6.97
CA ARG A 605 -17.44 3.84 -7.33
C ARG A 605 -17.98 4.66 -6.15
N PRO A 606 -18.61 5.82 -6.39
CA PRO A 606 -19.25 6.59 -5.33
C PRO A 606 -20.28 5.75 -4.58
N ARG A 607 -20.40 5.95 -3.27
CA ARG A 607 -21.41 5.26 -2.45
C ARG A 607 -22.85 5.60 -2.84
N SER A 608 -23.07 6.79 -3.40
CA SER A 608 -24.34 7.17 -4.03
C SER A 608 -24.72 6.31 -5.22
N HIS A 609 -23.74 5.65 -5.85
CA HIS A 609 -23.91 4.67 -6.94
C HIS A 609 -23.50 3.26 -6.48
N GLY A 610 -23.63 2.97 -5.18
CA GLY A 610 -23.49 1.61 -4.62
C GLY A 610 -22.07 1.14 -4.29
N GLY A 611 -21.04 1.94 -4.55
CA GLY A 611 -19.64 1.56 -4.27
C GLY A 611 -19.13 1.91 -2.87
N VAL A 612 -17.83 1.74 -2.67
CA VAL A 612 -17.12 2.08 -1.41
C VAL A 612 -16.79 3.57 -1.32
N GLY A 613 -16.44 4.20 -2.44
CA GLY A 613 -16.32 5.66 -2.54
C GLY A 613 -14.94 6.21 -2.91
N PHE A 614 -13.92 5.37 -3.14
CA PHE A 614 -12.62 5.86 -3.60
C PHE A 614 -12.71 6.46 -5.00
N ASP A 615 -11.89 7.47 -5.30
CA ASP A 615 -11.82 8.02 -6.66
C ASP A 615 -11.00 7.13 -7.59
N TYR A 616 -9.87 6.62 -7.10
CA TYR A 616 -8.95 5.79 -7.86
C TYR A 616 -8.47 4.58 -7.05
N ARG A 617 -7.95 3.57 -7.75
CA ARG A 617 -7.07 2.54 -7.19
C ARG A 617 -5.73 2.51 -7.90
N LEU A 618 -4.71 1.98 -7.27
CA LEU A 618 -3.44 1.67 -7.94
C LEU A 618 -3.58 0.46 -8.88
N ALA A 619 -3.00 0.54 -10.07
CA ALA A 619 -2.92 -0.56 -11.04
C ALA A 619 -1.68 -1.44 -10.77
N MET A 620 -1.67 -2.12 -9.62
CA MET A 620 -0.48 -2.76 -9.05
C MET A 620 0.06 -3.96 -9.85
N SER A 621 -0.71 -4.51 -10.78
CA SER A 621 -0.25 -5.61 -11.65
C SER A 621 0.67 -5.15 -12.79
N ILE A 622 0.68 -3.85 -13.12
CA ILE A 622 1.46 -3.31 -14.25
C ILE A 622 2.97 -3.40 -13.97
N PRO A 623 3.50 -2.95 -12.80
CA PRO A 623 4.92 -3.12 -12.50
C PRO A 623 5.38 -4.58 -12.47
N ASP A 624 4.59 -5.47 -11.84
CA ASP A 624 4.89 -6.90 -11.79
C ASP A 624 5.08 -7.51 -13.19
N MET A 625 4.24 -7.10 -14.14
CA MET A 625 4.37 -7.52 -15.53
C MET A 625 5.71 -7.06 -16.11
N TRP A 626 6.07 -5.78 -15.95
CA TRP A 626 7.34 -5.26 -16.50
C TRP A 626 8.56 -5.93 -15.88
N ILE A 627 8.58 -6.14 -14.56
CA ILE A 627 9.65 -6.90 -13.89
C ILE A 627 9.73 -8.31 -14.47
N LYS A 628 8.59 -9.02 -14.56
CA LYS A 628 8.56 -10.40 -15.04
C LYS A 628 9.07 -10.50 -16.47
N ILE A 629 8.68 -9.57 -17.33
CA ILE A 629 9.17 -9.49 -18.72
C ILE A 629 10.69 -9.28 -18.72
N LEU A 630 11.20 -8.26 -18.03
CA LEU A 630 12.62 -7.91 -18.05
C LEU A 630 13.52 -8.94 -17.38
N LYS A 631 13.00 -9.65 -16.38
CA LYS A 631 13.74 -10.67 -15.62
C LYS A 631 13.79 -12.02 -16.32
N HIS A 632 12.76 -12.38 -17.08
CA HIS A 632 12.57 -13.76 -17.55
C HIS A 632 12.43 -13.91 -19.07
N LYS A 633 12.39 -12.82 -19.86
CA LYS A 633 12.17 -12.87 -21.31
C LYS A 633 13.20 -12.04 -22.05
N SER A 634 13.70 -12.56 -23.18
CA SER A 634 14.41 -11.74 -24.16
C SER A 634 13.41 -10.88 -24.95
N ASP A 635 13.86 -9.79 -25.57
CA ASP A 635 12.99 -8.84 -26.28
C ASP A 635 12.15 -9.51 -27.38
N GLU A 636 12.68 -10.56 -28.03
CA GLU A 636 11.99 -11.32 -29.09
C GLU A 636 10.82 -12.17 -28.56
N ASP A 637 10.83 -12.49 -27.27
CA ASP A 637 9.82 -13.31 -26.59
C ASP A 637 8.77 -12.48 -25.85
N TRP A 638 8.81 -11.15 -25.98
CA TRP A 638 7.80 -10.28 -25.39
C TRP A 638 6.45 -10.50 -26.09
N ASP A 639 5.43 -10.78 -25.30
CA ASP A 639 4.06 -11.01 -25.75
C ASP A 639 3.31 -9.66 -25.83
N MET A 640 3.09 -9.17 -27.05
CA MET A 640 2.42 -7.89 -27.28
C MET A 640 0.95 -7.94 -26.83
N GLY A 641 0.30 -9.09 -27.03
CA GLY A 641 -1.03 -9.37 -26.52
C GLY A 641 -1.09 -9.38 -25.00
N GLY A 642 -0.11 -9.99 -24.35
CA GLY A 642 0.04 -10.01 -22.89
C GLY A 642 0.25 -8.61 -22.30
N ILE A 643 1.12 -7.80 -22.91
CA ILE A 643 1.36 -6.40 -22.48
C ILE A 643 0.08 -5.58 -22.61
N THR A 644 -0.55 -5.60 -23.79
CA THR A 644 -1.79 -4.85 -24.04
C THR A 644 -2.94 -5.32 -23.16
N HIS A 645 -3.03 -6.63 -22.89
CA HIS A 645 -4.01 -7.20 -21.98
C HIS A 645 -3.83 -6.66 -20.57
N THR A 646 -2.65 -6.77 -19.96
CA THR A 646 -2.43 -6.30 -18.58
C THR A 646 -2.69 -4.81 -18.41
N LEU A 647 -2.24 -3.98 -19.36
CA LEU A 647 -2.44 -2.53 -19.30
C LEU A 647 -3.93 -2.14 -19.45
N ALA A 648 -4.69 -2.87 -20.27
CA ALA A 648 -6.10 -2.57 -20.53
C ALA A 648 -7.07 -3.34 -19.61
N ASN A 649 -6.65 -4.41 -18.94
CA ASN A 649 -7.50 -5.28 -18.13
C ASN A 649 -7.86 -4.64 -16.79
N ARG A 650 -8.85 -3.75 -16.83
CA ARG A 650 -9.33 -2.96 -15.70
C ARG A 650 -10.86 -2.88 -15.75
N ARG A 651 -11.47 -2.62 -14.59
CA ARG A 651 -12.93 -2.56 -14.46
C ARG A 651 -13.46 -1.28 -15.10
N TYR A 652 -14.42 -1.41 -16.01
CA TYR A 652 -15.01 -0.25 -16.68
C TYR A 652 -15.73 0.67 -15.67
N GLY A 653 -15.44 1.97 -15.73
CA GLY A 653 -16.03 2.97 -14.84
C GLY A 653 -15.41 3.04 -13.44
N GLU A 654 -14.36 2.28 -13.14
CA GLU A 654 -13.52 2.39 -11.95
C GLU A 654 -12.13 2.90 -12.35
N LYS A 655 -11.77 4.11 -11.90
CA LYS A 655 -10.55 4.76 -12.35
C LYS A 655 -9.31 4.13 -11.71
N CYS A 656 -8.25 3.96 -12.48
CA CYS A 656 -6.98 3.43 -12.00
C CYS A 656 -5.83 4.43 -12.21
N VAL A 657 -4.91 4.48 -11.26
CA VAL A 657 -3.60 5.14 -11.39
C VAL A 657 -2.60 4.11 -11.91
N ALA A 658 -2.05 4.36 -13.10
CA ALA A 658 -1.05 3.50 -13.72
C ALA A 658 0.36 4.01 -13.46
N TYR A 659 1.29 3.07 -13.28
CA TYR A 659 2.71 3.33 -13.10
C TYR A 659 3.48 2.08 -13.54
N CYS A 660 4.70 2.26 -14.04
CA CYS A 660 5.50 1.16 -14.57
C CYS A 660 6.44 0.56 -13.52
N GLU A 661 6.73 1.30 -12.46
CA GLU A 661 7.54 0.90 -11.31
C GLU A 661 7.15 1.76 -10.09
N SER A 662 7.28 1.20 -8.89
CA SER A 662 6.90 1.80 -7.60
C SER A 662 8.13 2.12 -6.73
N HIS A 663 7.85 2.72 -5.57
CA HIS A 663 8.83 2.86 -4.50
C HIS A 663 9.37 1.52 -3.97
N ASP A 664 8.57 0.44 -3.98
CA ASP A 664 9.01 -0.91 -3.56
C ASP A 664 10.12 -1.45 -4.46
N GLN A 665 9.97 -1.29 -5.77
CA GLN A 665 10.96 -1.77 -6.75
C GLN A 665 12.25 -0.93 -6.73
N ALA A 666 12.18 0.28 -6.17
CA ALA A 666 13.36 1.08 -5.92
C ALA A 666 14.14 0.58 -4.68
N LEU A 667 13.54 -0.19 -3.76
CA LEU A 667 14.21 -0.65 -2.55
C LEU A 667 15.27 -1.73 -2.81
N VAL A 668 16.21 -1.85 -1.87
CA VAL A 668 17.20 -2.92 -1.86
C VAL A 668 16.53 -4.30 -1.89
N GLY A 669 17.00 -5.16 -2.79
CA GLY A 669 16.42 -6.49 -3.01
C GLY A 669 15.61 -6.61 -4.30
N ASP A 670 15.29 -5.49 -4.95
CA ASP A 670 14.80 -5.45 -6.34
C ASP A 670 15.67 -4.50 -7.20
N LYS A 671 15.24 -4.20 -8.42
CA LYS A 671 15.89 -3.27 -9.34
C LYS A 671 14.86 -2.32 -9.96
N THR A 672 15.26 -1.06 -10.13
CA THR A 672 14.52 -0.10 -10.96
C THR A 672 14.46 -0.56 -12.42
N LEU A 673 13.52 -0.03 -13.19
CA LEU A 673 13.39 -0.30 -14.62
C LEU A 673 14.70 0.03 -15.36
N ALA A 674 15.30 1.17 -15.03
CA ALA A 674 16.59 1.58 -15.57
C ALA A 674 17.69 0.54 -15.28
N PHE A 675 17.74 0.01 -14.06
CA PHE A 675 18.76 -0.95 -13.67
C PHE A 675 18.51 -2.36 -14.24
N TRP A 676 17.24 -2.77 -14.42
CA TRP A 676 16.90 -3.96 -15.20
C TRP A 676 17.36 -3.87 -16.66
N LEU A 677 17.31 -2.67 -17.24
CA LEU A 677 17.60 -2.44 -18.66
C LEU A 677 19.09 -2.26 -18.97
N MET A 678 19.84 -1.61 -18.07
CA MET A 678 21.21 -1.15 -18.32
C MET A 678 22.26 -1.75 -17.38
N ASP A 679 21.84 -2.25 -16.21
CA ASP A 679 22.69 -2.90 -15.20
C ASP A 679 24.05 -2.18 -15.00
N ALA A 680 25.16 -2.91 -14.99
CA ALA A 680 26.49 -2.38 -14.74
C ALA A 680 26.94 -1.28 -15.73
N GLU A 681 26.47 -1.31 -16.99
CA GLU A 681 26.87 -0.30 -17.99
C GLU A 681 26.34 1.10 -17.65
N MET A 682 25.34 1.20 -16.78
CA MET A 682 24.83 2.48 -16.30
C MET A 682 25.93 3.29 -15.57
N TYR A 683 26.91 2.63 -14.95
CA TYR A 683 28.01 3.30 -14.24
C TYR A 683 29.18 3.70 -15.16
N THR A 684 29.30 3.09 -16.34
CA THR A 684 30.43 3.31 -17.26
C THR A 684 30.05 4.07 -18.52
N ASN A 685 28.80 3.94 -18.96
CA ASN A 685 28.33 4.38 -20.27
C ASN A 685 27.14 5.34 -20.20
N MET A 686 26.86 5.95 -19.05
CA MET A 686 25.90 7.07 -18.97
C MET A 686 26.50 8.43 -19.28
N SER A 687 27.81 8.54 -19.54
CA SER A 687 28.41 9.78 -20.06
C SER A 687 28.19 9.91 -21.56
N VAL A 688 27.84 11.11 -22.04
CA VAL A 688 27.75 11.41 -23.48
C VAL A 688 29.11 11.32 -24.19
N LEU A 689 30.22 11.37 -23.44
CA LEU A 689 31.58 11.24 -23.96
C LEU A 689 32.01 9.77 -24.12
N SER A 690 31.33 8.85 -23.45
CA SER A 690 31.54 7.41 -23.60
C SER A 690 30.80 6.89 -24.85
N PRO A 691 31.20 5.74 -25.42
CA PRO A 691 30.42 5.11 -26.49
C PRO A 691 28.96 4.90 -26.07
N LEU A 692 28.03 5.17 -26.99
CA LEU A 692 26.63 4.73 -26.85
C LEU A 692 26.59 3.25 -27.21
N THR A 693 26.65 2.38 -26.22
CA THR A 693 26.63 0.94 -26.43
C THR A 693 25.22 0.48 -26.81
N PRO A 694 25.07 -0.67 -27.48
CA PRO A 694 23.74 -1.24 -27.75
C PRO A 694 22.90 -1.48 -26.49
N VAL A 695 23.53 -1.71 -25.33
CA VAL A 695 22.85 -1.89 -24.03
C VAL A 695 22.27 -0.57 -23.53
N ILE A 696 23.06 0.50 -23.48
CA ILE A 696 22.58 1.82 -23.06
C ILE A 696 21.56 2.37 -24.05
N GLU A 697 21.77 2.18 -25.34
CA GLU A 697 20.81 2.57 -26.37
C GLU A 697 19.47 1.85 -26.17
N ARG A 698 19.50 0.51 -26.02
CA ARG A 698 18.31 -0.29 -25.70
C ARG A 698 17.63 0.22 -24.45
N GLY A 699 18.39 0.45 -23.38
CA GLY A 699 17.85 0.88 -22.10
C GLY A 699 17.17 2.24 -22.16
N ILE A 700 17.79 3.23 -22.80
CA ILE A 700 17.18 4.54 -22.99
C ILE A 700 15.89 4.45 -23.81
N GLN A 701 15.88 3.70 -24.92
CA GLN A 701 14.67 3.59 -25.75
C GLN A 701 13.54 2.86 -25.03
N LEU A 702 13.81 1.69 -24.45
CA LEU A 702 12.78 0.88 -23.78
C LEU A 702 12.25 1.57 -22.51
N HIS A 703 13.08 2.29 -21.77
CA HIS A 703 12.64 3.06 -20.60
C HIS A 703 11.57 4.09 -21.00
N LYS A 704 11.80 4.85 -22.07
CA LYS A 704 10.82 5.82 -22.61
C LYS A 704 9.55 5.12 -23.10
N MET A 705 9.69 4.04 -23.87
CA MET A 705 8.55 3.33 -24.44
C MET A 705 7.65 2.68 -23.38
N ILE A 706 8.24 2.03 -22.38
CA ILE A 706 7.52 1.39 -21.26
C ILE A 706 6.71 2.43 -20.48
N ARG A 707 7.32 3.59 -20.20
CA ARG A 707 6.63 4.70 -19.53
C ARG A 707 5.49 5.26 -20.37
N LEU A 708 5.73 5.52 -21.65
CA LEU A 708 4.72 6.06 -22.55
C LEU A 708 3.54 5.11 -22.75
N ILE A 709 3.78 3.81 -22.97
CA ILE A 709 2.67 2.86 -23.14
C ILE A 709 1.89 2.67 -21.82
N THR A 710 2.58 2.70 -20.68
CA THR A 710 1.92 2.62 -19.37
C THR A 710 1.07 3.86 -19.10
N ASN A 711 1.58 5.05 -19.38
CA ASN A 711 0.84 6.31 -19.29
C ASN A 711 -0.38 6.32 -20.22
N ALA A 712 -0.19 5.94 -21.48
CA ALA A 712 -1.23 6.06 -22.51
C ALA A 712 -2.30 4.96 -22.46
N LEU A 713 -1.96 3.74 -22.03
CA LEU A 713 -2.88 2.58 -22.06
C LEU A 713 -3.29 2.07 -20.66
N GLY A 714 -2.46 2.31 -19.63
CA GLY A 714 -2.55 1.64 -18.34
C GLY A 714 -3.59 2.18 -17.37
N GLY A 715 -4.08 3.41 -17.52
CA GLY A 715 -4.82 4.09 -16.46
C GLY A 715 -5.63 5.31 -16.88
N GLU A 716 -6.41 5.85 -15.94
CA GLU A 716 -7.04 7.17 -16.03
C GLU A 716 -6.18 8.27 -15.38
N ALA A 717 -5.14 7.86 -14.65
CA ALA A 717 -4.12 8.70 -14.06
C ALA A 717 -2.74 8.05 -14.22
N TYR A 718 -1.67 8.82 -14.09
CA TYR A 718 -0.29 8.34 -14.15
C TYR A 718 0.47 8.69 -12.87
N LEU A 719 1.31 7.78 -12.38
CA LEU A 719 2.18 7.98 -11.23
C LEU A 719 3.65 7.66 -11.57
N ASN A 720 4.56 8.41 -10.97
CA ASN A 720 6.00 8.18 -11.01
C ASN A 720 6.60 8.41 -9.62
N PHE A 721 7.45 7.50 -9.18
CA PHE A 721 8.23 7.67 -7.95
C PHE A 721 9.52 8.46 -8.20
N GLU A 722 9.87 9.36 -7.28
CA GLU A 722 10.98 10.31 -7.43
C GLU A 722 12.30 9.63 -7.83
N GLY A 723 12.92 10.15 -8.89
CA GLY A 723 14.16 9.62 -9.47
C GLY A 723 13.94 8.72 -10.69
N ASN A 724 12.86 7.94 -10.70
CA ASN A 724 12.60 7.01 -11.81
C ASN A 724 12.35 7.77 -13.12
N GLU A 725 11.97 9.04 -13.05
CA GLU A 725 11.69 9.84 -14.23
C GLU A 725 12.89 10.09 -15.13
N PHE A 726 14.09 10.01 -14.58
CA PHE A 726 15.33 10.14 -15.32
C PHE A 726 16.15 8.84 -15.33
N GLY A 727 15.55 7.73 -14.90
CA GLY A 727 16.24 6.45 -14.76
C GLY A 727 17.34 6.51 -13.71
N HIS A 728 17.02 6.95 -12.49
CA HIS A 728 17.95 7.04 -11.38
C HIS A 728 18.73 5.72 -11.20
N PRO A 729 20.07 5.80 -11.01
CA PRO A 729 20.89 4.61 -10.88
C PRO A 729 20.76 3.92 -9.52
N GLU A 730 21.49 2.83 -9.31
CA GLU A 730 21.58 2.14 -8.00
C GLU A 730 20.21 1.65 -7.49
N TRP A 731 19.98 1.76 -6.19
CA TRP A 731 18.75 1.41 -5.47
C TRP A 731 18.61 2.34 -4.25
N LEU A 732 17.45 2.27 -3.60
CA LEU A 732 17.11 2.92 -2.34
C LEU A 732 17.32 1.94 -1.18
N ASP A 733 18.07 2.31 -0.15
CA ASP A 733 18.19 1.53 1.08
C ASP A 733 18.24 2.49 2.26
N PHE A 734 17.43 2.21 3.27
CA PHE A 734 17.34 3.03 4.47
C PHE A 734 18.35 2.56 5.53
N PRO A 735 18.80 3.45 6.43
CA PRO A 735 19.66 3.08 7.56
C PRO A 735 19.03 1.96 8.40
N ARG A 736 19.78 0.87 8.58
CA ARG A 736 19.41 -0.28 9.41
C ARG A 736 20.65 -1.08 9.80
N GLU A 737 20.50 -2.01 10.73
CA GLU A 737 21.60 -2.85 11.21
C GLU A 737 22.35 -3.54 10.05
N GLY A 738 21.59 -4.08 9.07
CA GLY A 738 22.14 -4.81 7.93
C GLY A 738 22.97 -3.98 6.94
N ASN A 739 23.01 -2.65 7.07
CA ASN A 739 23.90 -1.77 6.31
C ASN A 739 24.69 -0.79 7.21
N ALA A 740 24.82 -1.13 8.50
CA ALA A 740 25.51 -0.32 9.51
C ALA A 740 24.98 1.12 9.62
N GLU A 741 23.65 1.28 9.59
CA GLU A 741 22.97 2.57 9.69
C GLU A 741 23.39 3.57 8.59
N SER A 742 23.67 3.05 7.39
CA SER A 742 24.15 3.87 6.27
C SER A 742 23.01 4.68 5.62
N TYR A 743 23.27 5.98 5.44
CA TYR A 743 22.43 6.88 4.65
C TYR A 743 22.87 6.96 3.19
N HIS A 744 23.88 6.19 2.77
CA HIS A 744 24.48 6.33 1.44
C HIS A 744 23.49 6.11 0.29
N TYR A 745 22.52 5.21 0.45
CA TYR A 745 21.50 4.94 -0.56
C TYR A 745 20.14 5.56 -0.22
N ALA A 746 19.99 6.20 0.95
CA ALA A 746 18.79 6.90 1.38
C ALA A 746 18.76 8.33 0.81
N ARG A 747 18.91 8.46 -0.50
CA ARG A 747 19.11 9.73 -1.20
C ARG A 747 18.62 9.70 -2.66
N ARG A 748 18.56 10.88 -3.28
CA ARG A 748 18.21 11.07 -4.70
C ARG A 748 19.21 11.98 -5.39
N GLN A 749 19.87 11.42 -6.39
CA GLN A 749 20.95 12.05 -7.14
C GLN A 749 20.41 13.04 -8.19
N PHE A 750 19.61 14.03 -7.79
CA PHE A 750 19.07 15.07 -8.68
C PHE A 750 20.15 15.96 -9.32
N ASN A 751 21.40 15.85 -8.89
CA ASN A 751 22.54 16.43 -9.60
C ASN A 751 22.77 15.79 -10.98
N LEU A 752 22.39 14.52 -11.19
CA LEU A 752 22.63 13.79 -12.44
C LEU A 752 21.87 14.39 -13.63
N ILE A 753 20.68 14.96 -13.40
CA ILE A 753 19.88 15.62 -14.44
C ILE A 753 20.39 17.02 -14.78
N LYS A 754 21.24 17.61 -13.93
CA LYS A 754 21.84 18.94 -14.13
C LYS A 754 23.17 18.87 -14.89
N ASP A 755 23.75 17.68 -15.04
CA ASP A 755 25.02 17.48 -15.71
C ASP A 755 24.81 17.19 -17.21
N ASP A 756 25.19 18.17 -18.04
CA ASP A 756 25.08 18.04 -19.49
C ASP A 756 26.00 16.98 -20.11
N LEU A 757 26.97 16.46 -19.37
CA LEU A 757 27.83 15.37 -19.82
C LEU A 757 27.23 13.99 -19.54
N LEU A 758 26.05 13.90 -18.94
CA LEU A 758 25.36 12.66 -18.64
C LEU A 758 24.07 12.46 -19.48
N ARG A 759 23.71 11.20 -19.68
CA ARG A 759 22.56 10.77 -20.50
C ARG A 759 21.23 10.76 -19.74
N TYR A 760 21.22 10.93 -18.41
CA TYR A 760 19.99 11.00 -17.59
C TYR A 760 19.07 12.14 -18.03
N LYS A 761 19.65 13.25 -18.52
CA LYS A 761 18.91 14.40 -19.06
C LYS A 761 17.99 14.04 -20.24
N PHE A 762 18.31 12.99 -21.00
CA PHE A 762 17.48 12.53 -22.10
C PHE A 762 16.19 11.88 -21.62
N LEU A 763 16.26 11.09 -20.54
CA LEU A 763 15.09 10.47 -19.92
C LEU A 763 14.23 11.53 -19.21
N TYR A 764 14.87 12.48 -18.52
CA TYR A 764 14.20 13.65 -17.94
C TYR A 764 13.44 14.47 -18.99
N ALA A 765 14.11 14.82 -20.10
CA ALA A 765 13.50 15.59 -21.18
C ALA A 765 12.32 14.86 -21.82
N PHE A 766 12.42 13.53 -21.99
CA PHE A 766 11.32 12.74 -22.52
C PHE A 766 10.11 12.70 -21.57
N ASP A 767 10.34 12.53 -20.26
CA ASP A 767 9.25 12.49 -19.30
C ASP A 767 8.50 13.83 -19.24
N LYS A 768 9.24 14.93 -19.24
CA LYS A 768 8.67 16.28 -19.40
C LYS A 768 7.81 16.37 -20.66
N ALA A 769 8.35 15.97 -21.81
CA ALA A 769 7.62 16.02 -23.08
C ALA A 769 6.37 15.13 -23.07
N MET A 770 6.42 13.94 -22.46
CA MET A 770 5.27 13.06 -22.30
C MET A 770 4.16 13.74 -21.50
N ASN A 771 4.49 14.32 -20.35
CA ASN A 771 3.52 15.00 -19.48
C ASN A 771 2.95 16.28 -20.09
N GLU A 772 3.78 17.08 -20.77
CA GLU A 772 3.35 18.29 -21.48
C GLU A 772 2.44 17.96 -22.67
N THR A 773 2.79 16.93 -23.45
CA THR A 773 1.95 16.46 -24.57
C THR A 773 0.61 15.95 -24.04
N GLU A 774 0.59 15.21 -22.93
CA GLU A 774 -0.65 14.79 -22.29
C GLU A 774 -1.47 15.99 -21.79
N THR A 775 -0.84 17.04 -21.24
CA THR A 775 -1.56 18.26 -20.86
C THR A 775 -2.23 18.92 -22.08
N LYS A 776 -1.51 19.01 -23.20
CA LYS A 776 -1.97 19.69 -24.41
C LYS A 776 -3.07 18.93 -25.14
N PHE A 777 -2.93 17.62 -25.26
CA PHE A 777 -3.82 16.78 -26.07
C PHE A 777 -4.80 15.95 -25.23
N THR A 778 -4.57 15.76 -23.93
CA THR A 778 -5.40 15.02 -22.96
C THR A 778 -5.89 13.65 -23.46
N TRP A 779 -5.24 12.59 -22.99
CA TRP A 779 -5.69 11.20 -23.21
C TRP A 779 -5.91 10.43 -21.91
N LEU A 780 -5.40 10.90 -20.77
CA LEU A 780 -5.73 10.33 -19.48
C LEU A 780 -7.15 10.76 -19.07
N ASN A 781 -7.77 9.95 -18.22
CA ASN A 781 -9.13 10.16 -17.71
C ASN A 781 -10.20 10.33 -18.82
N THR A 782 -9.97 9.75 -20.00
CA THR A 782 -10.93 9.64 -21.10
C THR A 782 -11.46 8.20 -21.21
N GLN A 783 -12.33 7.96 -22.19
CA GLN A 783 -12.73 6.60 -22.56
C GLN A 783 -11.51 5.69 -22.82
N PRO A 784 -11.61 4.38 -22.50
CA PRO A 784 -10.54 3.42 -22.75
C PRO A 784 -10.07 3.42 -24.21
N ALA A 785 -8.81 3.06 -24.42
CA ALA A 785 -8.22 2.98 -25.75
C ALA A 785 -8.83 1.84 -26.58
N TYR A 786 -8.87 2.02 -27.89
CA TYR A 786 -9.12 0.95 -28.85
C TYR A 786 -7.79 0.40 -29.37
N VAL A 787 -7.42 -0.82 -28.95
CA VAL A 787 -6.20 -1.49 -29.44
C VAL A 787 -6.46 -2.13 -30.80
N SER A 788 -5.99 -1.48 -31.87
CA SER A 788 -6.18 -1.96 -33.24
C SER A 788 -5.12 -3.00 -33.63
N LEU A 789 -3.91 -2.92 -33.09
CA LEU A 789 -2.81 -3.83 -33.44
C LEU A 789 -2.00 -4.27 -32.22
N LYS A 790 -1.70 -5.56 -32.17
CA LYS A 790 -0.81 -6.23 -31.21
C LYS A 790 -0.11 -7.38 -31.94
N HIS A 791 0.83 -7.04 -32.80
CA HIS A 791 1.43 -7.98 -33.73
C HIS A 791 2.65 -8.66 -33.11
N GLU A 792 2.55 -9.97 -32.83
CA GLU A 792 3.61 -10.72 -32.14
C GLU A 792 4.89 -10.87 -32.96
N GLY A 793 4.80 -11.11 -34.28
CA GLY A 793 5.98 -11.24 -35.14
C GLY A 793 6.77 -9.94 -35.22
N ASP A 794 6.12 -8.91 -35.75
CA ASP A 794 6.69 -7.57 -35.89
C ASP A 794 6.95 -6.81 -34.58
N LYS A 795 6.43 -7.29 -33.44
CA LYS A 795 6.49 -6.62 -32.14
C LYS A 795 5.94 -5.19 -32.18
N VAL A 796 4.85 -4.99 -32.94
CA VAL A 796 4.18 -3.69 -33.09
C VAL A 796 2.88 -3.65 -32.30
N ILE A 797 2.72 -2.61 -31.49
CA ILE A 797 1.45 -2.29 -30.82
C ILE A 797 0.95 -0.96 -31.38
N ALA A 798 -0.32 -0.90 -31.75
CA ALA A 798 -0.98 0.35 -32.10
C ALA A 798 -2.39 0.44 -31.50
N PHE A 799 -2.75 1.63 -31.03
CA PHE A 799 -4.05 1.90 -30.44
C PHE A 799 -4.46 3.36 -30.60
N GLU A 800 -5.76 3.60 -30.51
CA GLU A 800 -6.33 4.95 -30.48
C GLU A 800 -6.87 5.26 -29.07
N ARG A 801 -6.50 6.42 -28.53
CA ARG A 801 -7.10 6.93 -27.28
C ARG A 801 -7.35 8.42 -27.41
N ALA A 802 -8.57 8.85 -27.09
CA ALA A 802 -8.99 10.25 -27.19
C ALA A 802 -8.72 10.89 -28.57
N ASN A 803 -8.86 10.15 -29.67
CA ASN A 803 -8.55 10.55 -31.06
C ASN A 803 -7.04 10.66 -31.41
N LYS A 804 -6.15 10.21 -30.52
CA LYS A 804 -4.71 10.16 -30.77
C LYS A 804 -4.34 8.75 -31.17
N VAL A 805 -3.43 8.61 -32.12
CA VAL A 805 -2.93 7.32 -32.60
C VAL A 805 -1.57 7.08 -31.96
N PHE A 806 -1.44 6.02 -31.18
CA PHE A 806 -0.19 5.60 -30.55
C PHE A 806 0.36 4.39 -31.30
N ILE A 807 1.64 4.44 -31.65
CA ILE A 807 2.31 3.39 -32.42
C ILE A 807 3.65 3.09 -31.75
N PHE A 808 3.86 1.82 -31.38
CA PHE A 808 5.06 1.33 -30.72
C PHE A 808 5.67 0.19 -31.53
N ASN A 809 6.97 0.26 -31.80
CA ASN A 809 7.75 -0.85 -32.32
C ASN A 809 8.72 -1.33 -31.26
N PHE A 810 8.38 -2.43 -30.60
CA PHE A 810 9.21 -3.11 -29.60
C PHE A 810 10.22 -4.07 -30.24
N HIS A 811 10.25 -4.20 -31.57
CA HIS A 811 11.19 -5.12 -32.21
C HIS A 811 12.64 -4.69 -31.90
N PRO A 812 13.52 -5.62 -31.51
CA PRO A 812 14.88 -5.29 -31.11
C PRO A 812 15.74 -4.73 -32.25
N THR A 813 15.49 -5.19 -33.49
CA THR A 813 16.32 -4.83 -34.67
C THR A 813 15.55 -4.35 -35.91
N ASN A 814 14.36 -4.89 -36.22
CA ASN A 814 13.62 -4.58 -37.44
C ASN A 814 12.98 -3.19 -37.40
N SER A 815 13.20 -2.46 -38.50
CA SER A 815 12.52 -1.22 -38.82
C SER A 815 11.60 -1.44 -40.01
N TYR A 816 10.44 -0.81 -40.00
CA TYR A 816 9.41 -1.03 -41.01
C TYR A 816 9.20 0.23 -41.84
N VAL A 817 9.13 0.07 -43.17
CA VAL A 817 8.80 1.14 -44.12
C VAL A 817 7.37 0.93 -44.60
N SER A 818 6.59 2.01 -44.69
CA SER A 818 5.18 1.97 -45.11
C SER A 818 4.33 0.98 -44.30
N TYR A 819 4.56 0.90 -42.99
CA TYR A 819 3.80 0.01 -42.12
C TYR A 819 2.38 0.51 -41.95
N ARG A 820 1.38 -0.34 -42.22
CA ARG A 820 -0.03 0.06 -42.18
C ARG A 820 -0.58 0.06 -40.76
N ILE A 821 -1.09 1.21 -40.34
CA ILE A 821 -1.75 1.41 -39.06
C ILE A 821 -3.21 1.78 -39.32
N GLY A 822 -4.13 0.97 -38.79
CA GLY A 822 -5.57 1.25 -38.88
C GLY A 822 -5.94 2.46 -38.02
N VAL A 823 -6.71 3.38 -38.59
CA VAL A 823 -7.23 4.60 -37.93
C VAL A 823 -8.69 4.80 -38.32
N ASP A 824 -9.52 5.31 -37.42
CA ASP A 824 -10.96 5.39 -37.70
C ASP A 824 -11.36 6.65 -38.43
N VAL A 825 -10.89 7.79 -37.92
CA VAL A 825 -11.28 9.10 -38.41
C VAL A 825 -10.42 9.42 -39.63
N PRO A 826 -11.01 9.64 -40.82
CA PRO A 826 -10.25 10.05 -42.00
C PRO A 826 -9.67 11.45 -41.80
N GLY A 827 -8.53 11.72 -42.42
CA GLY A 827 -7.91 13.03 -42.38
C GLY A 827 -6.40 12.99 -42.61
N THR A 828 -5.75 14.04 -42.12
CA THR A 828 -4.30 14.19 -42.12
C THR A 828 -3.80 14.14 -40.68
N TYR A 829 -2.82 13.28 -40.41
CA TYR A 829 -2.21 13.15 -39.09
C TYR A 829 -0.76 13.63 -39.11
N ARG A 830 -0.31 14.17 -37.98
CA ARG A 830 1.06 14.63 -37.74
C ARG A 830 1.58 14.07 -36.43
N ILE A 831 2.91 13.96 -36.32
CA ILE A 831 3.60 13.56 -35.09
C ILE A 831 3.48 14.67 -34.06
N ILE A 832 2.96 14.34 -32.87
CA ILE A 832 2.93 15.23 -31.71
C ILE A 832 3.96 14.83 -30.65
N LEU A 833 4.39 13.58 -30.64
CA LEU A 833 5.47 13.06 -29.79
C LEU A 833 6.21 11.93 -30.51
N ASN A 834 7.54 11.92 -30.40
CA ASN A 834 8.42 10.93 -31.03
C ASN A 834 9.56 10.59 -30.07
N THR A 835 9.68 9.33 -29.65
CA THR A 835 10.74 8.91 -28.74
C THR A 835 12.13 8.97 -29.38
N ASN A 836 12.22 8.98 -30.71
CA ASN A 836 13.50 8.91 -31.44
C ASN A 836 14.16 10.28 -31.68
N ARG A 837 13.63 11.38 -31.13
CA ARG A 837 14.30 12.69 -31.21
C ARG A 837 15.62 12.72 -30.43
N VAL A 838 16.58 13.56 -30.86
CA VAL A 838 17.94 13.62 -30.28
C VAL A 838 17.91 14.10 -28.83
N GLU A 839 17.05 15.06 -28.51
CA GLU A 839 16.86 15.59 -27.15
C GLU A 839 16.37 14.53 -26.15
N TYR A 840 15.82 13.42 -26.65
CA TYR A 840 15.42 12.27 -25.84
C TYR A 840 16.41 11.11 -25.94
N GLY A 841 17.60 11.33 -26.52
CA GLY A 841 18.62 10.29 -26.72
C GLY A 841 18.26 9.29 -27.82
N GLY A 842 17.47 9.70 -28.82
CA GLY A 842 17.20 8.94 -30.03
C GLY A 842 18.13 9.34 -31.20
N HIS A 843 17.89 8.74 -32.37
CA HIS A 843 18.76 8.86 -33.56
C HIS A 843 18.23 9.81 -34.64
N ASN A 844 17.07 10.43 -34.43
CA ASN A 844 16.40 11.32 -35.37
C ASN A 844 16.17 10.68 -36.76
N LEU A 845 15.73 9.43 -36.77
CA LEU A 845 15.52 8.66 -38.02
C LEU A 845 14.24 9.08 -38.76
N ILE A 846 13.35 9.82 -38.10
CA ILE A 846 12.06 10.25 -38.65
C ILE A 846 12.13 11.75 -38.97
N ASP A 847 11.98 12.11 -40.25
CA ASP A 847 11.86 13.51 -40.68
C ASP A 847 10.43 14.01 -40.40
N GLU A 848 10.22 14.57 -39.20
CA GLU A 848 8.90 15.02 -38.76
C GLU A 848 8.34 16.15 -39.64
N GLY A 849 9.19 17.01 -40.20
CA GLY A 849 8.77 18.12 -41.07
C GLY A 849 8.16 17.64 -42.40
N LYS A 850 8.61 16.48 -42.90
CA LYS A 850 8.04 15.84 -44.09
C LYS A 850 7.01 14.76 -43.77
N SER A 851 6.89 14.35 -42.50
CA SER A 851 5.95 13.31 -42.08
C SER A 851 4.52 13.86 -42.06
N VAL A 852 3.79 13.60 -43.15
CA VAL A 852 2.36 13.87 -43.31
C VAL A 852 1.67 12.54 -43.55
N PHE A 853 0.78 12.13 -42.65
CA PHE A 853 0.11 10.83 -42.77
C PHE A 853 -1.31 11.01 -43.27
N PHE A 854 -1.53 10.72 -44.54
CA PHE A 854 -2.85 10.76 -45.17
C PHE A 854 -3.57 9.43 -44.97
N THR A 855 -4.84 9.48 -44.58
CA THR A 855 -5.67 8.29 -44.48
C THR A 855 -6.09 7.77 -45.85
N ASN A 856 -5.96 6.46 -46.05
CA ASN A 856 -6.54 5.74 -47.18
C ASN A 856 -7.87 5.08 -46.76
N PRO A 857 -8.95 5.20 -47.55
CA PRO A 857 -10.27 4.65 -47.25
C PRO A 857 -10.36 3.15 -47.53
N LEU A 858 -9.52 2.38 -46.84
CA LEU A 858 -9.49 0.93 -46.86
C LEU A 858 -9.42 0.43 -45.42
N ALA A 859 -10.38 -0.41 -45.06
CA ALA A 859 -10.45 -0.99 -43.73
C ALA A 859 -9.20 -1.82 -43.41
N TRP A 860 -8.65 -1.61 -42.23
CA TRP A 860 -7.45 -2.30 -41.77
C TRP A 860 -7.52 -2.48 -40.25
N ASN A 861 -7.29 -3.70 -39.75
CA ASN A 861 -7.33 -4.02 -38.33
C ASN A 861 -8.58 -3.49 -37.58
N ASN A 862 -9.76 -3.71 -38.17
CA ASN A 862 -11.07 -3.27 -37.68
C ASN A 862 -11.26 -1.75 -37.54
N ARG A 863 -10.46 -0.94 -38.25
CA ARG A 863 -10.68 0.51 -38.39
C ARG A 863 -11.10 0.84 -39.81
N SER A 864 -11.80 1.96 -39.96
CA SER A 864 -12.40 2.37 -41.23
C SER A 864 -11.38 2.80 -42.29
N ASN A 865 -10.21 3.28 -41.86
CA ASN A 865 -9.13 3.78 -42.71
C ASN A 865 -7.77 3.21 -42.25
N HIS A 866 -6.71 3.49 -43.00
CA HIS A 866 -5.34 3.30 -42.52
C HIS A 866 -4.40 4.41 -42.97
N ILE A 867 -3.31 4.58 -42.25
CA ILE A 867 -2.13 5.37 -42.63
C ILE A 867 -0.92 4.45 -42.85
N GLU A 868 0.09 4.92 -43.55
CA GLU A 868 1.37 4.23 -43.71
C GLU A 868 2.47 5.02 -43.01
N VAL A 869 3.22 4.37 -42.11
CA VAL A 869 4.25 5.01 -41.29
C VAL A 869 5.62 4.38 -41.52
N TYR A 870 6.68 5.20 -41.41
CA TYR A 870 8.03 4.69 -41.19
C TYR A 870 8.23 4.49 -39.69
N LEU A 871 8.66 3.29 -39.28
CA LEU A 871 8.68 2.88 -37.89
C LEU A 871 10.02 2.19 -37.55
N PRO A 872 11.01 2.95 -37.07
CA PRO A 872 12.29 2.40 -36.62
C PRO A 872 12.14 1.39 -35.47
N ALA A 873 13.12 0.50 -35.31
CA ALA A 873 13.22 -0.39 -34.15
C ALA A 873 13.25 0.41 -32.83
N ARG A 874 12.64 -0.15 -31.77
CA ARG A 874 12.58 0.45 -30.42
C ARG A 874 12.18 1.94 -30.44
N THR A 875 11.09 2.25 -31.13
CA THR A 875 10.58 3.62 -31.25
C THR A 875 9.08 3.66 -30.99
N ALA A 876 8.61 4.75 -30.40
CA ALA A 876 7.20 5.08 -30.31
C ALA A 876 6.92 6.47 -30.86
N ILE A 877 5.81 6.60 -31.58
CA ILE A 877 5.28 7.87 -32.07
C ILE A 877 3.81 8.02 -31.65
N VAL A 878 3.41 9.25 -31.37
CA VAL A 878 2.03 9.63 -31.09
C VAL A 878 1.59 10.64 -32.15
N LEU A 879 0.43 10.41 -32.74
CA LEU A 879 -0.14 11.24 -33.78
C LEU A 879 -1.44 11.88 -33.33
N ALA A 880 -1.70 13.09 -33.80
CA ALA A 880 -3.01 13.74 -33.74
C ALA A 880 -3.39 14.26 -35.14
N SER A 881 -4.68 14.55 -35.34
CA SER A 881 -5.12 15.16 -36.59
C SER A 881 -4.56 16.57 -36.72
N GLU A 882 -4.25 16.99 -37.94
CA GLU A 882 -3.76 18.35 -38.24
C GLU A 882 -4.75 19.42 -37.75
N SER A 883 -6.05 19.15 -37.89
CA SER A 883 -7.12 20.01 -37.36
C SER A 883 -7.12 20.16 -35.84
N GLU A 884 -6.79 19.11 -35.09
CA GLU A 884 -6.69 19.19 -33.63
C GLU A 884 -5.44 19.97 -33.21
N ILE A 885 -4.33 19.80 -33.95
CA ILE A 885 -3.09 20.51 -33.71
C ILE A 885 -3.27 22.02 -33.93
N GLU A 886 -3.93 22.43 -35.01
CA GLU A 886 -4.26 23.83 -35.30
C GLU A 886 -5.14 24.46 -34.19
N GLN A 887 -6.14 23.73 -33.69
CA GLN A 887 -7.00 24.19 -32.59
C GLN A 887 -6.25 24.29 -31.26
N SER A 888 -5.23 23.45 -31.06
CA SER A 888 -4.41 23.42 -29.85
C SER A 888 -3.35 24.53 -29.78
N GLY A 889 -3.32 25.45 -30.77
CA GLY A 889 -2.49 26.66 -30.77
C GLY A 889 -0.99 26.39 -30.90
N ASN A 890 -0.58 25.53 -31.84
CA ASN A 890 0.83 25.36 -32.22
C ASN A 890 1.20 26.25 -33.41
#